data_AF-A0A2V6BTK7-F1
#
_entry.id   AF-A0A2V6BTK7-F1
#
_cell.length_a   1.000
_cell.length_b   1.000
_cell.length_c   1.000
_cell.angle_alpha   90.00
_cell.angle_beta   90.00
_cell.angle_gamma   90.00
#
_symmetry.space_group_name_H-M   'P 1'
#
loop_
_entity.id
_entity.type
_entity.pdbx_description
1 polymer ?
#
loop_
_entity_poly.entity_id
_entity_poly.type
_entity_poly.pdbx_seq_one_letter_code
_entity_poly.pdbx_strand_id
1 'polypeptide(L)'
;MITSRRNFLKTAAFGSASLIIGFDGLRLLKGANAETNLFEPSNWIRVDADGAVSLTIGKCEMGQGVRTSLAMILAEELEADWTKIRLVQAKPSPGSDLGTGGSDSIASSWRPLRQAGAAAREMLITAAAARWKVDRASCSAARGEILHPPSNRRLEYGSLVSDAAKLQVPENPPLKNASDFKIIGQRTARIDGPDIVCGKAQYGIDVKIPGMLYASLERPPFAGAKVKRMHEDKARAVHGVRSIVKLPRGIAIIADNTWAAIKGRTTLAVEWDDPPKNAFDSDAHWKRLEAASHETGFITREEKASPGTAEVTKTIEATYQYPFYAHAPVETMNCVADVRGNRCTIWAPTQAPERLQNEVAKLLGIGPTNVEVNITLIGGGFGRRLGVDYAIEAADISRAAQGPVQLLWSRADDMKHGHFQAASVHYLSAGFDAHGMPVSWKHTKAGSFHNISPLDPKEMRDTAWYQDWSWGCYDVPYNFSAIQTAYVPVDLPVKHGPWRSVFAPSSVFARECFIDEVAQVRAADPLEFRLELLKGADVIKAGSTTVDRRRLRRVLETVRDKSTWDRRVSENRGRGVACNAYFGRTYIAYVVEVITDHDNNVRVERVVAAVDCGRVINPVGVEQQMESGIIWGISSALKGEITFRGGAAQQGTFADFAVARMRDTPAIEVHIVGSDAPLVLAWVSRPFHQLLLRLRMQCLRQPVCGSADCRFGRNTSKGAPPNESAGSYQFVRRDWQVADAFAGGVKNGVCNRSGRARDSDLANAARAEVGHMRIRFVDEVDIERRWRVRVDGDVIFRKIGIHDPARRLIRNRPFKERGANGKNQTAHDLAAGQFWINHSPRIVNAGRAFHPDLSEKIDVHFDEHRAVGEERKLFALILVWFGREFGLDWRGQTREFLFVRPMAELLQHFLF
;
A
#
# COMPACT_ATOMS: atom_id res chain seq x y z
N MET A 1 -8.73 2.17 30.04
CA MET A 1 -7.84 2.08 31.22
C MET A 1 -6.41 1.99 30.74
N ILE A 2 -5.55 2.90 31.20
CA ILE A 2 -4.15 3.01 30.81
C ILE A 2 -3.34 2.03 31.67
N THR A 3 -2.89 0.92 31.10
CA THR A 3 -1.94 0.02 31.77
C THR A 3 -0.54 0.59 31.62
N SER A 4 -0.12 1.42 32.58
CA SER A 4 1.30 1.73 32.76
C SER A 4 2.08 0.47 33.18
N ARG A 5 3.38 0.40 32.90
CA ARG A 5 4.30 -0.67 33.37
C ARG A 5 4.13 -0.96 34.88
N ARG A 6 3.83 0.08 35.67
CA ARG A 6 3.58 -0.01 37.12
C ARG A 6 2.21 -0.62 37.46
N ASN A 7 1.19 -0.39 36.64
CA ASN A 7 -0.10 -1.07 36.78
C ASN A 7 -0.03 -2.51 36.27
N PHE A 8 0.65 -2.81 35.16
CA PHE A 8 0.86 -4.19 34.71
C PHE A 8 1.56 -5.05 35.76
N LEU A 9 2.65 -4.56 36.37
CA LEU A 9 3.34 -5.26 37.45
C LEU A 9 2.46 -5.41 38.71
N LYS A 10 1.62 -4.42 39.02
CA LYS A 10 0.65 -4.53 40.13
C LYS A 10 -0.50 -5.49 39.85
N THR A 11 -0.95 -5.60 38.59
CA THR A 11 -2.00 -6.55 38.18
C THR A 11 -1.46 -7.97 38.02
N ALA A 12 -0.20 -8.14 37.59
CA ALA A 12 0.46 -9.43 37.48
C ALA A 12 0.92 -9.98 38.85
N ALA A 13 1.26 -9.10 39.82
CA ALA A 13 1.68 -9.51 41.15
C ALA A 13 0.51 -9.83 42.12
N PHE A 14 -0.74 -9.50 41.77
CA PHE A 14 -1.93 -9.87 42.54
C PHE A 14 -2.93 -10.65 41.66
N GLY A 15 -2.75 -11.96 41.56
CA GLY A 15 -3.81 -12.90 41.15
C GLY A 15 -3.68 -13.51 39.76
N SER A 16 -3.61 -14.84 39.73
CA SER A 16 -3.61 -15.78 38.61
C SER A 16 -4.89 -15.77 37.74
N ALA A 17 -5.32 -14.62 37.22
CA ALA A 17 -6.60 -14.48 36.51
C ALA A 17 -6.53 -14.54 34.97
N SER A 18 -5.34 -14.73 34.39
CA SER A 18 -5.17 -14.79 32.94
C SER A 18 -3.91 -15.57 32.51
N LEU A 19 -3.98 -16.24 31.36
CA LEU A 19 -2.84 -16.84 30.66
C LEU A 19 -2.22 -15.79 29.72
N ILE A 20 -0.93 -15.50 29.82
CA ILE A 20 -0.22 -14.52 28.97
C ILE A 20 0.96 -15.18 28.26
N ILE A 21 1.01 -15.07 26.93
CA ILE A 21 2.11 -15.56 26.08
C ILE A 21 2.63 -14.41 25.22
N GLY A 22 3.91 -14.09 25.36
CA GLY A 22 4.63 -13.17 24.48
C GLY A 22 5.22 -13.91 23.29
N PHE A 23 5.35 -13.22 22.16
CA PHE A 23 5.96 -13.76 20.95
C PHE A 23 6.82 -12.71 20.24
N ASP A 24 8.01 -13.11 19.82
CA ASP A 24 8.92 -12.25 19.05
C ASP A 24 9.76 -13.11 18.12
N GLY A 25 9.59 -12.97 16.79
CA GLY A 25 10.36 -13.61 15.71
C GLY A 25 10.57 -15.13 15.82
N LEU A 26 11.41 -15.55 16.76
CA LEU A 26 11.87 -16.93 16.98
C LEU A 26 11.60 -17.44 18.41
N ARG A 27 11.02 -16.63 19.31
CA ARG A 27 10.92 -16.96 20.73
C ARG A 27 9.50 -16.79 21.27
N LEU A 28 9.08 -17.79 22.03
CA LEU A 28 7.90 -17.73 22.88
C LEU A 28 8.34 -17.42 24.31
N LEU A 29 7.64 -16.50 24.97
CA LEU A 29 7.97 -16.04 26.31
C LEU A 29 6.76 -16.17 27.22
N LYS A 30 6.97 -16.67 28.45
CA LYS A 30 5.94 -16.67 29.49
C LYS A 30 5.79 -15.25 30.06
N GLY A 31 4.56 -14.73 30.10
CA GLY A 31 4.29 -13.34 30.48
C GLY A 31 4.46 -12.95 31.95
N ALA A 32 5.38 -13.58 32.70
CA ALA A 32 5.53 -13.34 34.14
C ALA A 32 6.95 -13.59 34.71
N ASN A 33 8.03 -13.25 33.99
CA ASN A 33 9.36 -13.19 34.62
C ASN A 33 9.67 -11.76 35.08
N ALA A 34 9.56 -11.55 36.40
CA ALA A 34 9.82 -10.29 37.09
C ALA A 34 11.31 -10.02 37.40
N GLU A 35 12.23 -10.92 37.01
CA GLU A 35 13.66 -10.77 37.30
C GLU A 35 14.53 -10.44 36.09
N THR A 36 13.99 -10.52 34.87
CA THR A 36 14.72 -10.13 33.66
C THR A 36 13.98 -9.00 32.93
N ASN A 37 14.73 -8.00 32.48
CA ASN A 37 14.27 -6.85 31.68
C ASN A 37 13.70 -7.26 30.29
N LEU A 38 13.16 -8.47 30.11
CA LEU A 38 12.91 -9.11 28.81
C LEU A 38 11.43 -9.24 28.42
N PHE A 39 10.47 -8.69 29.18
CA PHE A 39 9.06 -8.67 28.77
C PHE A 39 8.58 -7.26 28.46
N GLU A 40 8.67 -6.88 27.17
CA GLU A 40 8.12 -5.64 26.65
C GLU A 40 6.89 -5.92 25.75
N PRO A 41 5.68 -5.47 26.14
CA PRO A 41 4.39 -6.05 25.73
C PRO A 41 3.91 -5.57 24.34
N SER A 42 4.78 -5.51 23.34
CA SER A 42 4.39 -5.11 21.98
C SER A 42 3.68 -6.24 21.22
N ASN A 43 3.98 -7.51 21.53
CA ASN A 43 3.46 -8.69 20.85
C ASN A 43 3.09 -9.79 21.86
N TRP A 44 1.83 -9.85 22.28
CA TRP A 44 1.35 -10.88 23.22
C TRP A 44 -0.11 -11.27 23.00
N ILE A 45 -0.45 -12.46 23.51
CA ILE A 45 -1.79 -13.02 23.60
C ILE A 45 -2.16 -13.19 25.08
N ARG A 46 -3.38 -12.79 25.46
CA ARG A 46 -3.93 -13.04 26.80
C ARG A 46 -5.25 -13.73 26.70
N VAL A 47 -5.44 -14.76 27.51
CA VAL A 47 -6.73 -15.40 27.73
C VAL A 47 -7.18 -15.06 29.14
N ASP A 48 -8.33 -14.41 29.24
CA ASP A 48 -8.94 -13.98 30.51
C ASP A 48 -9.84 -15.07 31.10
N ALA A 49 -10.13 -14.96 32.41
CA ALA A 49 -11.02 -15.89 33.11
C ALA A 49 -12.48 -15.92 32.58
N ASP A 50 -12.91 -14.89 31.85
CA ASP A 50 -14.21 -14.86 31.14
C ASP A 50 -14.15 -15.54 29.75
N GLY A 51 -12.98 -16.07 29.38
CA GLY A 51 -12.70 -16.68 28.09
C GLY A 51 -12.47 -15.67 26.96
N ALA A 52 -12.39 -14.37 27.24
CA ALA A 52 -11.98 -13.38 26.25
C ALA A 52 -10.51 -13.57 25.88
N VAL A 53 -10.20 -13.38 24.60
CA VAL A 53 -8.84 -13.50 24.08
C VAL A 53 -8.40 -12.15 23.55
N SER A 54 -7.43 -11.53 24.21
CA SER A 54 -6.85 -10.25 23.80
C SER A 54 -5.58 -10.45 23.00
N LEU A 55 -5.51 -9.85 21.82
CA LEU A 55 -4.31 -9.77 20.99
C LEU A 55 -3.76 -8.34 21.02
N THR A 56 -2.51 -8.19 21.45
CA THR A 56 -1.80 -6.92 21.28
C THR A 56 -1.19 -6.86 19.90
N ILE A 57 -1.62 -5.87 19.13
CA ILE A 57 -1.28 -5.66 17.74
C ILE A 57 -0.03 -4.79 17.65
N GLY A 58 1.06 -5.41 17.24
CA GLY A 58 2.34 -4.76 16.97
C GLY A 58 2.43 -4.07 15.60
N LYS A 59 1.32 -3.69 14.97
CA LYS A 59 1.29 -3.06 13.63
C LYS A 59 0.22 -1.96 13.57
N CYS A 60 0.33 -1.06 12.60
CA CYS A 60 -0.51 0.12 12.46
C CYS A 60 -1.61 -0.09 11.41
N GLU A 61 -2.88 0.14 11.78
CA GLU A 61 -4.03 -0.02 10.89
C GLU A 61 -4.38 1.29 10.16
N MET A 62 -4.33 1.26 8.83
CA MET A 62 -4.62 2.39 7.94
C MET A 62 -5.69 2.10 6.89
N GLY A 63 -6.50 1.07 7.12
CA GLY A 63 -7.54 0.63 6.20
C GLY A 63 -7.21 -0.65 5.44
N GLN A 64 -6.02 -1.24 5.63
CA GLN A 64 -5.59 -2.47 4.95
C GLN A 64 -6.10 -3.77 5.61
N GLY A 65 -6.69 -3.70 6.81
CA GLY A 65 -7.31 -4.86 7.47
C GLY A 65 -6.33 -5.77 8.22
N VAL A 66 -5.12 -5.29 8.52
CA VAL A 66 -4.08 -6.07 9.23
C VAL A 66 -4.58 -6.55 10.59
N ARG A 67 -5.36 -5.72 11.31
CA ARG A 67 -5.94 -6.07 12.61
C ARG A 67 -6.88 -7.28 12.53
N THR A 68 -7.66 -7.36 11.44
CA THR A 68 -8.56 -8.50 11.21
C THR A 68 -7.78 -9.75 10.83
N SER A 69 -6.82 -9.65 9.92
CA SER A 69 -6.03 -10.82 9.50
C SER A 69 -5.17 -11.41 10.63
N LEU A 70 -4.54 -10.57 11.46
CA LEU A 70 -3.79 -11.05 12.62
C LEU A 70 -4.72 -11.73 13.65
N ALA A 71 -5.90 -11.17 13.90
CA ALA A 71 -6.91 -11.81 14.73
C ALA A 71 -7.34 -13.18 14.18
N MET A 72 -7.50 -13.32 12.86
CA MET A 72 -7.91 -14.58 12.23
C MET A 72 -6.83 -15.66 12.40
N ILE A 73 -5.56 -15.28 12.24
CA ILE A 73 -4.41 -16.18 12.46
C ILE A 73 -4.41 -16.70 13.88
N LEU A 74 -4.56 -15.80 14.86
CA LEU A 74 -4.63 -16.18 16.27
C LEU A 74 -5.82 -17.10 16.55
N ALA A 75 -7.02 -16.69 16.12
CA ALA A 75 -8.25 -17.43 16.41
C ALA A 75 -8.23 -18.83 15.79
N GLU A 76 -7.66 -18.98 14.59
CA GLU A 76 -7.48 -20.27 13.92
C GLU A 76 -6.61 -21.22 14.74
N GLU A 77 -5.40 -20.79 15.12
CA GLU A 77 -4.46 -21.67 15.82
C GLU A 77 -4.87 -21.92 17.26
N LEU A 78 -5.40 -20.91 17.94
CA LEU A 78 -5.87 -21.05 19.31
C LEU A 78 -7.21 -21.81 19.39
N GLU A 79 -7.88 -22.10 18.27
CA GLU A 79 -9.25 -22.60 18.24
C GLU A 79 -10.19 -21.70 19.08
N ALA A 80 -9.99 -20.38 19.02
CA ALA A 80 -10.74 -19.42 19.82
C ALA A 80 -12.09 -19.06 19.16
N ASP A 81 -13.05 -18.66 19.99
CA ASP A 81 -14.28 -18.03 19.48
C ASP A 81 -13.94 -16.62 18.93
N TRP A 82 -14.15 -16.43 17.62
CA TRP A 82 -13.95 -15.15 16.93
C TRP A 82 -14.66 -13.98 17.61
N THR A 83 -15.85 -14.21 18.18
CA THR A 83 -16.66 -13.16 18.82
C THR A 83 -16.09 -12.69 20.16
N LYS A 84 -15.17 -13.46 20.75
CA LYS A 84 -14.49 -13.15 22.01
C LYS A 84 -13.08 -12.55 21.81
N ILE A 85 -12.65 -12.35 20.56
CA ILE A 85 -11.36 -11.72 20.26
C ILE A 85 -11.43 -10.21 20.51
N ARG A 86 -10.49 -9.69 21.30
CA ARG A 86 -10.31 -8.27 21.59
C ARG A 86 -8.94 -7.82 21.09
N LEU A 87 -8.87 -6.59 20.57
CA LEU A 87 -7.62 -6.04 20.05
C LEU A 87 -7.11 -4.91 20.93
N VAL A 88 -5.83 -4.94 21.24
CA VAL A 88 -5.11 -3.90 21.98
C VAL A 88 -4.01 -3.35 21.08
N GLN A 89 -3.90 -2.03 20.94
CA GLN A 89 -2.81 -1.44 20.17
C GLN A 89 -1.53 -1.39 21.02
N ALA A 90 -0.42 -1.91 20.49
CA ALA A 90 0.88 -1.81 21.14
C ALA A 90 1.37 -0.35 21.23
N LYS A 91 2.22 -0.07 22.22
CA LYS A 91 2.94 1.20 22.35
C LYS A 91 4.44 0.99 22.08
N PRO A 92 5.15 1.96 21.49
CA PRO A 92 6.59 1.85 21.29
C PRO A 92 7.34 1.60 22.58
N SER A 93 8.33 0.72 22.52
CA SER A 93 9.22 0.41 23.62
C SER A 93 10.62 0.08 23.09
N PRO A 94 11.69 0.12 23.91
CA PRO A 94 13.03 -0.24 23.47
C PRO A 94 13.08 -1.58 22.72
N GLY A 95 13.45 -1.55 21.44
CA GLY A 95 13.53 -2.74 20.59
C GLY A 95 12.22 -3.20 19.94
N SER A 96 11.11 -2.46 20.10
CA SER A 96 9.88 -2.74 19.36
C SER A 96 10.01 -2.41 17.86
N ASP A 97 9.31 -3.19 17.01
CA ASP A 97 9.01 -2.81 15.62
C ASP A 97 7.50 -2.81 15.38
N LEU A 98 6.90 -1.65 15.59
CA LEU A 98 5.49 -1.38 15.38
C LEU A 98 5.20 -0.80 13.99
N GLY A 99 6.25 -0.56 13.22
CA GLY A 99 6.20 0.02 11.89
C GLY A 99 5.31 -0.77 10.94
N THR A 100 4.57 -0.06 10.09
CA THR A 100 3.84 -0.67 8.98
C THR A 100 4.30 -0.08 7.66
N GLY A 101 5.15 -0.85 6.99
CA GLY A 101 5.74 -0.58 5.69
C GLY A 101 6.17 -1.89 5.03
N GLY A 102 6.70 -1.83 3.81
CA GLY A 102 7.26 -2.99 3.11
C GLY A 102 6.26 -4.11 2.75
N SER A 103 4.98 -4.02 3.12
CA SER A 103 3.99 -5.12 3.07
C SER A 103 4.30 -6.32 3.97
N ASP A 104 5.04 -6.09 5.07
CA ASP A 104 5.60 -7.15 5.90
C ASP A 104 4.71 -7.64 7.04
N SER A 105 3.70 -6.87 7.44
CA SER A 105 2.93 -7.13 8.67
C SER A 105 2.38 -8.56 8.81
N ILE A 106 1.83 -9.15 7.75
CA ILE A 106 1.32 -10.53 7.79
C ILE A 106 2.46 -11.54 7.67
N ALA A 107 3.44 -11.29 6.80
CA ALA A 107 4.55 -12.23 6.57
C ALA A 107 5.39 -12.38 7.84
N SER A 108 5.75 -11.27 8.50
CA SER A 108 6.53 -11.26 9.73
C SER A 108 5.77 -11.85 10.92
N SER A 109 4.44 -11.71 10.94
CA SER A 109 3.62 -12.18 12.07
C SER A 109 3.07 -13.59 11.88
N TRP A 110 3.06 -14.14 10.65
CA TRP A 110 2.40 -15.41 10.33
C TRP A 110 2.86 -16.56 11.21
N ARG A 111 4.15 -16.89 11.20
CA ARG A 111 4.67 -18.02 11.95
C ARG A 111 4.69 -17.76 13.47
N PRO A 112 5.21 -16.62 13.97
CA PRO A 112 5.26 -16.37 15.41
C PRO A 112 3.88 -16.35 16.06
N LEU A 113 2.89 -15.71 15.43
CA LEU A 113 1.54 -15.64 15.98
C LEU A 113 0.85 -17.02 15.97
N ARG A 114 1.10 -17.84 14.93
CA ARG A 114 0.59 -19.21 14.89
C ARG A 114 1.19 -20.06 16.00
N GLN A 115 2.50 -19.99 16.21
CA GLN A 115 3.18 -20.68 17.31
C GLN A 115 2.64 -20.24 18.67
N ALA A 116 2.42 -18.94 18.87
CA ALA A 116 1.90 -18.42 20.13
C ALA A 116 0.44 -18.87 20.38
N GLY A 117 -0.41 -18.87 19.35
CA GLY A 117 -1.78 -19.42 19.42
C GLY A 117 -1.79 -20.92 19.71
N ALA A 118 -0.94 -21.69 19.04
CA ALA A 118 -0.80 -23.12 19.27
C ALA A 118 -0.27 -23.41 20.69
N ALA A 119 0.75 -22.70 21.18
CA ALA A 119 1.27 -22.86 22.54
C ALA A 119 0.17 -22.66 23.59
N ALA A 120 -0.63 -21.60 23.47
CA ALA A 120 -1.76 -21.36 24.36
C ALA A 120 -2.79 -22.51 24.30
N ARG A 121 -3.13 -22.98 23.09
CA ARG A 121 -4.02 -24.13 22.88
C ARG A 121 -3.49 -25.38 23.58
N GLU A 122 -2.21 -25.70 23.40
CA GLU A 122 -1.59 -26.89 23.99
C GLU A 122 -1.58 -26.82 25.53
N MET A 123 -1.30 -25.65 26.10
CA MET A 123 -1.35 -25.41 27.56
C MET A 123 -2.77 -25.59 28.11
N LEU A 124 -3.79 -25.08 27.40
CA LEU A 124 -5.19 -25.23 27.79
C LEU A 124 -5.67 -26.69 27.70
N ILE A 125 -5.32 -27.41 26.63
CA ILE A 125 -5.60 -28.86 26.50
C ILE A 125 -4.97 -29.64 27.66
N THR A 126 -3.72 -29.33 27.98
CA THR A 126 -2.98 -30.01 29.05
C THR A 126 -3.61 -29.75 30.43
N ALA A 127 -4.01 -28.50 30.71
CA ALA A 127 -4.70 -28.14 31.93
C ALA A 127 -6.05 -28.88 32.08
N ALA A 128 -6.83 -28.97 31.00
CA ALA A 128 -8.11 -29.69 31.01
C ALA A 128 -7.92 -31.20 31.22
N ALA A 129 -6.98 -31.82 30.51
CA ALA A 129 -6.66 -33.24 30.64
C ALA A 129 -6.24 -33.60 32.07
N ALA A 130 -5.38 -32.76 32.68
CA ALA A 130 -4.97 -32.90 34.07
C ALA A 130 -6.14 -32.80 35.05
N ARG A 131 -7.03 -31.81 34.87
CA ARG A 131 -8.22 -31.62 35.70
C ARG A 131 -9.19 -32.79 35.60
N TRP A 132 -9.31 -33.37 34.41
CA TRP A 132 -10.16 -34.52 34.13
C TRP A 132 -9.54 -35.88 34.44
N LYS A 133 -8.23 -35.91 34.73
CA LYS A 133 -7.41 -37.11 34.90
C LYS A 133 -7.55 -38.09 33.72
N VAL A 134 -7.45 -37.55 32.50
CA VAL A 134 -7.52 -38.33 31.25
C VAL A 134 -6.26 -38.11 30.42
N ASP A 135 -6.05 -38.98 29.43
CA ASP A 135 -4.97 -38.79 28.46
C ASP A 135 -5.16 -37.49 27.68
N ARG A 136 -4.08 -36.73 27.51
CA ARG A 136 -4.07 -35.48 26.76
C ARG A 136 -4.52 -35.69 25.32
N ALA A 137 -4.12 -36.79 24.67
CA ALA A 137 -4.47 -37.09 23.28
C ALA A 137 -5.98 -37.33 23.07
N SER A 138 -6.72 -37.61 24.15
CA SER A 138 -8.18 -37.75 24.13
C SER A 138 -8.94 -36.41 24.21
N CYS A 139 -8.22 -35.29 24.36
CA CYS A 139 -8.77 -33.94 24.44
C CYS A 139 -8.50 -33.15 23.15
N SER A 140 -9.43 -32.29 22.76
CA SER A 140 -9.29 -31.40 21.60
C SER A 140 -9.82 -30.01 21.91
N ALA A 141 -9.32 -28.99 21.21
CA ALA A 141 -9.79 -27.62 21.35
C ALA A 141 -10.74 -27.25 20.22
N ALA A 142 -11.82 -26.51 20.55
CA ALA A 142 -12.72 -25.94 19.56
C ALA A 142 -13.49 -24.75 20.14
N ARG A 143 -13.54 -23.63 19.41
CA ARG A 143 -14.35 -22.44 19.72
C ARG A 143 -14.23 -21.92 21.17
N GLY A 144 -13.02 -21.87 21.71
CA GLY A 144 -12.76 -21.38 23.06
C GLY A 144 -13.07 -22.39 24.18
N GLU A 145 -13.25 -23.66 23.82
CA GLU A 145 -13.50 -24.76 24.75
C GLU A 145 -12.50 -25.90 24.52
N ILE A 146 -12.20 -26.64 25.58
CA ILE A 146 -11.58 -27.96 25.49
C ILE A 146 -12.68 -29.01 25.59
N LEU A 147 -12.66 -29.96 24.68
CA LEU A 147 -13.60 -31.06 24.54
C LEU A 147 -12.89 -32.38 24.85
N HIS A 148 -13.57 -33.27 25.58
CA HIS A 148 -13.17 -34.67 25.75
C HIS A 148 -14.27 -35.57 25.19
N PRO A 149 -14.22 -35.90 23.88
CA PRO A 149 -15.26 -36.67 23.19
C PRO A 149 -15.62 -38.01 23.86
N PRO A 150 -14.67 -38.83 24.37
CA PRO A 150 -15.01 -40.13 24.95
C PRO A 150 -15.98 -40.05 26.14
N SER A 151 -15.95 -38.95 26.89
CA SER A 151 -16.87 -38.73 28.01
C SER A 151 -17.85 -37.58 27.81
N ASN A 152 -17.89 -36.98 26.61
CA ASN A 152 -18.69 -35.80 26.29
C ASN A 152 -18.54 -34.60 27.27
N ARG A 153 -17.37 -34.47 27.92
CA ARG A 153 -17.09 -33.34 28.85
C ARG A 153 -16.54 -32.14 28.08
N ARG A 154 -16.81 -30.94 28.58
CA ARG A 154 -16.28 -29.67 28.04
C ARG A 154 -15.85 -28.73 29.16
N LEU A 155 -14.81 -27.93 28.91
CA LEU A 155 -14.36 -26.84 29.79
C LEU A 155 -14.04 -25.62 28.94
N GLU A 156 -14.59 -24.46 29.30
CA GLU A 156 -14.24 -23.19 28.65
C GLU A 156 -12.82 -22.76 29.02
N TYR A 157 -12.14 -22.07 28.11
CA TYR A 157 -10.77 -21.59 28.32
C TYR A 157 -10.61 -20.78 29.60
N GLY A 158 -11.58 -19.90 29.89
CA GLY A 158 -11.58 -19.06 31.09
C GLY A 158 -11.45 -19.86 32.39
N SER A 159 -12.05 -21.06 32.45
CA SER A 159 -11.98 -21.94 33.63
C SER A 159 -10.64 -22.67 33.80
N LEU A 160 -9.76 -22.59 32.80
CA LEU A 160 -8.48 -23.29 32.73
C LEU A 160 -7.29 -22.34 32.86
N VAL A 161 -7.48 -21.02 32.75
CA VAL A 161 -6.38 -20.05 32.65
C VAL A 161 -5.43 -20.09 33.85
N SER A 162 -5.95 -20.29 35.06
CA SER A 162 -5.15 -20.36 36.29
C SER A 162 -4.24 -21.59 36.34
N ASP A 163 -4.68 -22.69 35.76
CA ASP A 163 -3.92 -23.95 35.71
C ASP A 163 -2.96 -23.93 34.54
N ALA A 164 -3.41 -23.49 33.36
CA ALA A 164 -2.58 -23.32 32.18
C ALA A 164 -1.41 -22.35 32.45
N ALA A 165 -1.64 -21.23 33.15
CA ALA A 165 -0.61 -20.25 33.48
C ALA A 165 0.54 -20.82 34.33
N LYS A 166 0.35 -21.96 35.03
CA LYS A 166 1.41 -22.62 35.79
C LYS A 166 2.32 -23.47 34.92
N LEU A 167 1.84 -23.90 33.74
CA LEU A 167 2.59 -24.75 32.82
C LEU A 167 3.77 -23.99 32.18
N GLN A 168 4.75 -24.76 31.69
CA GLN A 168 5.79 -24.24 30.80
C GLN A 168 5.18 -23.96 29.43
N VAL A 169 5.60 -22.87 28.80
CA VAL A 169 5.20 -22.56 27.42
C VAL A 169 5.93 -23.52 26.48
N PRO A 170 5.22 -24.31 25.66
CA PRO A 170 5.86 -25.19 24.69
C PRO A 170 6.68 -24.39 23.68
N GLU A 171 7.92 -24.78 23.43
CA GLU A 171 8.81 -24.09 22.47
C GLU A 171 8.41 -24.39 21.01
N ASN A 172 8.04 -25.64 20.74
CA ASN A 172 7.67 -26.13 19.41
C ASN A 172 6.26 -26.75 19.40
N PRO A 173 5.20 -25.95 19.63
CA PRO A 173 3.84 -26.46 19.62
C PRO A 173 3.43 -26.90 18.21
N PRO A 174 2.68 -28.01 18.06
CA PRO A 174 2.20 -28.46 16.76
C PRO A 174 1.27 -27.40 16.15
N LEU A 175 1.56 -26.99 14.92
CA LEU A 175 0.71 -26.06 14.17
C LEU A 175 -0.37 -26.83 13.40
N LYS A 176 -1.53 -26.22 13.18
CA LYS A 176 -2.57 -26.81 12.33
C LYS A 176 -2.08 -26.98 10.89
N ASN A 177 -2.54 -28.01 10.19
CA ASN A 177 -2.31 -28.08 8.76
C ASN A 177 -3.22 -27.10 8.02
N ALA A 178 -2.79 -26.70 6.83
CA ALA A 178 -3.57 -25.82 5.96
C ALA A 178 -4.98 -26.36 5.63
N SER A 179 -5.13 -27.69 5.57
CA SER A 179 -6.40 -28.39 5.34
C SER A 179 -7.37 -28.27 6.52
N ASP A 180 -6.85 -28.00 7.71
CA ASP A 180 -7.61 -28.00 8.96
C ASP A 180 -8.08 -26.58 9.36
N PHE A 181 -7.75 -25.59 8.53
CA PHE A 181 -8.15 -24.21 8.75
C PHE A 181 -9.66 -24.03 8.59
N LYS A 182 -10.28 -23.32 9.55
CA LYS A 182 -11.72 -23.08 9.64
C LYS A 182 -12.11 -21.64 9.32
N ILE A 183 -11.26 -20.66 9.69
CA ILE A 183 -11.49 -19.23 9.48
C ILE A 183 -10.46 -18.61 8.53
N ILE A 184 -9.21 -19.09 8.51
CA ILE A 184 -8.21 -18.64 7.52
C ILE A 184 -8.67 -19.05 6.12
N GLY A 185 -8.61 -18.10 5.17
CA GLY A 185 -9.08 -18.28 3.80
C GLY A 185 -10.59 -18.09 3.64
N GLN A 186 -11.34 -17.91 4.73
CA GLN A 186 -12.76 -17.59 4.67
C GLN A 186 -12.99 -16.08 4.50
N ARG A 187 -14.11 -15.74 3.85
CA ARG A 187 -14.54 -14.34 3.70
C ARG A 187 -15.10 -13.83 5.02
N THR A 188 -14.25 -13.17 5.81
CA THR A 188 -14.58 -12.66 7.14
C THR A 188 -14.66 -11.14 7.15
N ALA A 189 -15.71 -10.59 7.76
CA ALA A 189 -15.88 -9.15 7.93
C ALA A 189 -14.79 -8.55 8.83
N ARG A 190 -14.52 -7.24 8.66
CA ARG A 190 -13.53 -6.53 9.47
C ARG A 190 -13.94 -6.52 10.94
N ILE A 191 -12.98 -6.84 11.82
CA ILE A 191 -13.21 -6.86 13.27
C ILE A 191 -13.56 -5.46 13.82
N ASP A 192 -12.92 -4.42 13.29
CA ASP A 192 -13.20 -3.01 13.63
C ASP A 192 -14.34 -2.41 12.78
N GLY A 193 -14.91 -3.20 11.85
CA GLY A 193 -15.92 -2.75 10.90
C GLY A 193 -17.13 -2.08 11.56
N PRO A 194 -17.76 -2.69 12.59
CA PRO A 194 -18.88 -2.09 13.30
C PRO A 194 -18.56 -0.70 13.86
N ASP A 195 -17.40 -0.53 14.51
CA ASP A 195 -17.01 0.75 15.10
C ASP A 195 -16.74 1.82 14.04
N ILE A 196 -16.18 1.43 12.89
CA ILE A 196 -15.95 2.35 11.77
C ILE A 196 -17.28 2.85 11.20
N VAL A 197 -18.21 1.94 10.86
CA VAL A 197 -19.46 2.34 10.17
C VAL A 197 -20.46 3.07 11.06
N CYS A 198 -20.32 2.95 12.39
CA CYS A 198 -21.15 3.69 13.34
C CYS A 198 -20.46 4.93 13.97
N GLY A 199 -19.27 5.30 13.48
CA GLY A 199 -18.56 6.51 13.93
C GLY A 199 -18.00 6.42 15.36
N LYS A 200 -17.75 5.22 15.87
CA LYS A 200 -17.12 4.99 17.19
C LYS A 200 -15.61 4.81 17.12
N ALA A 201 -15.10 4.39 15.96
CA ALA A 201 -13.68 4.25 15.69
C ALA A 201 -12.94 5.55 15.99
N GLN A 202 -11.77 5.45 16.64
CA GLN A 202 -10.98 6.61 17.07
C GLN A 202 -9.80 6.83 16.11
N TYR A 203 -9.90 7.86 15.28
CA TYR A 203 -8.79 8.37 14.45
C TYR A 203 -8.04 9.48 15.20
N GLY A 204 -6.90 9.95 14.67
CA GLY A 204 -6.11 10.97 15.38
C GLY A 204 -6.85 12.30 15.53
N ILE A 205 -7.69 12.65 14.57
CA ILE A 205 -8.49 13.88 14.60
C ILE A 205 -9.57 13.85 15.69
N ASP A 206 -10.01 12.66 16.10
CA ASP A 206 -11.08 12.47 17.08
C ASP A 206 -10.58 12.61 18.53
N VAL A 207 -9.27 12.58 18.74
CA VAL A 207 -8.66 12.64 20.07
C VAL A 207 -9.04 13.97 20.75
N LYS A 208 -9.62 13.86 21.96
CA LYS A 208 -9.95 14.99 22.84
C LYS A 208 -9.31 14.80 24.20
N ILE A 209 -8.52 15.79 24.62
CA ILE A 209 -7.91 15.86 25.94
C ILE A 209 -8.54 17.05 26.71
N PRO A 210 -8.88 16.91 28.00
CA PRO A 210 -9.36 18.03 28.79
C PRO A 210 -8.37 19.22 28.78
N GLY A 211 -8.88 20.43 28.53
CA GLY A 211 -8.06 21.64 28.44
C GLY A 211 -7.21 21.76 27.17
N MET A 212 -7.44 20.90 26.17
CA MET A 212 -6.70 20.93 24.90
C MET A 212 -7.01 22.18 24.08
N LEU A 213 -5.95 22.80 23.55
CA LEU A 213 -6.02 23.87 22.56
C LEU A 213 -5.88 23.30 21.14
N TYR A 214 -6.18 24.12 20.15
CA TYR A 214 -6.14 23.77 18.75
C TYR A 214 -5.18 24.69 18.01
N ALA A 215 -4.40 24.12 17.09
CA ALA A 215 -3.41 24.87 16.34
C ALA A 215 -3.60 24.76 14.83
N SER A 216 -3.36 25.88 14.16
CA SER A 216 -3.13 25.96 12.73
C SER A 216 -1.77 26.60 12.49
N LEU A 217 -0.98 26.05 11.58
CA LEU A 217 0.39 26.50 11.32
C LEU A 217 0.45 27.22 9.97
N GLU A 218 0.94 28.45 9.96
CA GLU A 218 1.35 29.16 8.74
C GLU A 218 2.77 28.74 8.39
N ARG A 219 2.93 28.07 7.24
CA ARG A 219 4.20 27.46 6.84
C ARG A 219 4.95 28.34 5.83
N PRO A 220 6.30 28.26 5.82
CA PRO A 220 7.09 28.84 4.75
C PRO A 220 6.64 28.32 3.37
N PRO A 221 6.49 29.17 2.34
CA PRO A 221 6.00 28.76 1.02
C PRO A 221 7.00 27.85 0.27
N PHE A 222 8.28 27.95 0.59
CA PHE A 222 9.35 27.08 0.08
C PHE A 222 10.38 26.79 1.19
N ALA A 223 11.19 25.76 0.99
CA ALA A 223 12.20 25.35 1.96
C ALA A 223 13.22 26.48 2.20
N GLY A 224 13.41 26.85 3.48
CA GLY A 224 14.36 27.89 3.87
C GLY A 224 13.82 29.33 3.81
N ALA A 225 12.58 29.56 3.38
CA ALA A 225 11.99 30.90 3.41
C ALA A 225 11.90 31.45 4.84
N LYS A 226 12.23 32.73 5.02
CA LYS A 226 12.16 33.43 6.31
C LYS A 226 11.08 34.50 6.27
N VAL A 227 10.58 34.84 7.45
CA VAL A 227 9.62 35.93 7.61
C VAL A 227 10.35 37.26 7.46
N LYS A 228 10.01 38.01 6.40
CA LYS A 228 10.49 39.37 6.17
C LYS A 228 9.71 40.38 7.01
N ARG A 229 8.38 40.25 7.01
CA ARG A 229 7.47 41.09 7.77
C ARG A 229 6.24 40.30 8.20
N MET A 230 5.67 40.64 9.34
CA MET A 230 4.47 39.98 9.87
C MET A 230 3.58 41.00 10.57
N HIS A 231 2.30 41.01 10.24
CA HIS A 231 1.26 41.82 10.88
C HIS A 231 0.23 40.87 11.52
N GLU A 232 0.18 40.86 12.85
CA GLU A 232 -0.60 39.88 13.61
C GLU A 232 -1.85 40.45 14.30
N ASP A 233 -2.10 41.76 14.23
CA ASP A 233 -3.19 42.41 14.98
C ASP A 233 -4.57 41.83 14.64
N LYS A 234 -4.84 41.59 13.35
CA LYS A 234 -6.10 40.98 12.90
C LYS A 234 -6.24 39.55 13.40
N ALA A 235 -5.15 38.77 13.41
CA ALA A 235 -5.14 37.41 13.92
C ALA A 235 -5.36 37.37 15.44
N ARG A 236 -4.74 38.29 16.19
CA ARG A 236 -4.94 38.43 17.64
C ARG A 236 -6.37 38.86 17.99
N ALA A 237 -7.01 39.66 17.14
CA ALA A 237 -8.39 40.11 17.34
C ALA A 237 -9.45 39.02 17.10
N VAL A 238 -9.09 37.87 16.52
CA VAL A 238 -10.02 36.75 16.34
C VAL A 238 -10.38 36.15 17.69
N HIS A 239 -11.66 36.19 18.05
CA HIS A 239 -12.15 35.59 19.29
C HIS A 239 -11.78 34.10 19.39
N GLY A 240 -11.21 33.71 20.53
CA GLY A 240 -10.72 32.36 20.80
C GLY A 240 -9.25 32.13 20.44
N VAL A 241 -8.57 33.04 19.73
CA VAL A 241 -7.12 32.99 19.57
C VAL A 241 -6.46 33.33 20.91
N ARG A 242 -5.56 32.45 21.37
CA ARG A 242 -4.86 32.56 22.65
C ARG A 242 -3.44 33.04 22.48
N SER A 243 -2.73 32.51 21.48
CA SER A 243 -1.37 32.91 21.20
C SER A 243 -1.00 32.73 19.73
N ILE A 244 -0.01 33.51 19.32
CA ILE A 244 0.64 33.45 18.02
C ILE A 244 2.12 33.28 18.31
N VAL A 245 2.69 32.16 17.86
CA VAL A 245 4.05 31.76 18.23
C VAL A 245 4.87 31.54 16.96
N LYS A 246 5.99 32.26 16.85
CA LYS A 246 6.99 32.00 15.82
C LYS A 246 7.82 30.78 16.22
N LEU A 247 7.84 29.77 15.37
CA LEU A 247 8.59 28.53 15.52
C LEU A 247 9.58 28.38 14.35
N PRO A 248 10.62 27.52 14.46
CA PRO A 248 11.53 27.25 13.34
C PRO A 248 10.83 26.76 12.07
N ARG A 249 9.64 26.16 12.20
CA ARG A 249 8.87 25.54 11.10
C ARG A 249 7.70 26.40 10.59
N GLY A 250 7.47 27.59 11.15
CA GLY A 250 6.36 28.45 10.77
C GLY A 250 5.80 29.27 11.92
N ILE A 251 4.62 29.85 11.73
CA ILE A 251 3.93 30.67 12.73
C ILE A 251 2.68 29.93 13.19
N ALA A 252 2.66 29.47 14.44
CA ALA A 252 1.55 28.71 15.00
C ALA A 252 0.49 29.65 15.60
N ILE A 253 -0.76 29.44 15.21
CA ILE A 253 -1.93 30.09 15.78
C ILE A 253 -2.61 29.11 16.71
N ILE A 254 -2.57 29.39 18.01
CA ILE A 254 -3.12 28.51 19.05
C ILE A 254 -4.40 29.13 19.59
N ALA A 255 -5.47 28.35 19.62
CA ALA A 255 -6.82 28.83 19.92
C ALA A 255 -7.66 27.79 20.69
N ASP A 256 -8.81 28.23 21.18
CA ASP A 256 -9.75 27.39 21.95
C ASP A 256 -10.46 26.31 21.12
N ASN A 257 -10.49 26.49 19.79
CA ASN A 257 -11.12 25.58 18.85
C ASN A 257 -10.49 25.69 17.47
N THR A 258 -10.70 24.66 16.65
CA THR A 258 -10.13 24.56 15.30
C THR A 258 -10.52 25.74 14.40
N TRP A 259 -11.76 26.23 14.50
CA TRP A 259 -12.24 27.34 13.68
C TRP A 259 -11.49 28.64 13.98
N ALA A 260 -11.34 28.98 15.26
CA ALA A 260 -10.59 30.16 15.68
C ALA A 260 -9.12 30.07 15.26
N ALA A 261 -8.49 28.89 15.38
CA ALA A 261 -7.11 28.69 14.91
C ALA A 261 -6.96 28.92 13.40
N ILE A 262 -7.86 28.34 12.58
CA ILE A 262 -7.86 28.50 11.12
C ILE A 262 -8.15 29.96 10.73
N LYS A 263 -9.13 30.60 11.37
CA LYS A 263 -9.50 31.99 11.09
C LYS A 263 -8.38 32.95 11.49
N GLY A 264 -7.75 32.73 12.64
CA GLY A 264 -6.57 33.47 13.07
C GLY A 264 -5.43 33.33 12.07
N ARG A 265 -5.16 32.12 11.56
CA ARG A 265 -4.16 31.91 10.50
C ARG A 265 -4.51 32.65 9.22
N THR A 266 -5.75 32.53 8.77
CA THR A 266 -6.22 33.14 7.50
C THR A 266 -6.16 34.68 7.54
N THR A 267 -6.24 35.28 8.73
CA THR A 267 -6.17 36.74 8.92
C THR A 267 -4.76 37.25 9.23
N LEU A 268 -3.80 36.35 9.48
CA LEU A 268 -2.40 36.69 9.64
C LEU A 268 -1.82 37.13 8.29
N ALA A 269 -1.21 38.31 8.25
CA ALA A 269 -0.49 38.76 7.07
C ALA A 269 1.01 38.55 7.26
N VAL A 270 1.60 37.67 6.45
CA VAL A 270 3.02 37.34 6.48
C VAL A 270 3.63 37.63 5.11
N GLU A 271 4.70 38.39 5.11
CA GLU A 271 5.58 38.55 3.96
C GLU A 271 6.79 37.66 4.17
N TRP A 272 6.99 36.73 3.26
CA TRP A 272 8.15 35.86 3.20
C TRP A 272 9.21 36.47 2.29
N ASP A 273 10.47 36.07 2.48
CA ASP A 273 11.54 36.40 1.52
C ASP A 273 11.23 35.81 0.12
N ASP A 274 11.77 36.45 -0.91
CA ASP A 274 11.66 35.97 -2.28
C ASP A 274 12.41 34.64 -2.46
N PRO A 275 11.92 33.72 -3.31
CA PRO A 275 12.63 32.48 -3.60
C PRO A 275 13.99 32.77 -4.24
N PRO A 276 15.02 31.97 -3.94
CA PRO A 276 16.32 32.14 -4.57
C PRO A 276 16.22 31.94 -6.09
N LYS A 277 17.11 32.58 -6.87
CA LYS A 277 17.09 32.49 -8.34
C LYS A 277 17.19 31.05 -8.88
N ASN A 278 17.83 30.16 -8.13
CA ASN A 278 17.99 28.74 -8.44
C ASN A 278 17.00 27.86 -7.64
N ALA A 279 15.89 28.42 -7.16
CA ALA A 279 14.85 27.66 -6.50
C ALA A 279 14.33 26.53 -7.40
N PHE A 280 13.85 25.47 -6.78
CA PHE A 280 13.41 24.28 -7.48
C PHE A 280 12.21 24.56 -8.39
N ASP A 281 12.30 24.10 -9.64
CA ASP A 281 11.26 24.25 -10.64
C ASP A 281 11.09 22.95 -11.44
N SER A 282 9.84 22.54 -11.64
CA SER A 282 9.52 21.30 -12.35
C SER A 282 10.06 21.27 -13.78
N ASP A 283 10.03 22.39 -14.51
CA ASP A 283 10.41 22.40 -15.94
C ASP A 283 11.91 22.21 -16.12
N ALA A 284 12.69 22.83 -15.24
CA ALA A 284 14.15 22.65 -15.19
C ALA A 284 14.52 21.25 -14.72
N HIS A 285 13.79 20.72 -13.73
CA HIS A 285 14.02 19.37 -13.22
C HIS A 285 13.74 18.30 -14.27
N TRP A 286 12.71 18.45 -15.11
CA TRP A 286 12.43 17.52 -16.20
C TRP A 286 13.58 17.39 -17.18
N LYS A 287 14.14 18.53 -17.62
CA LYS A 287 15.31 18.54 -18.52
C LYS A 287 16.52 17.85 -17.89
N ARG A 288 16.72 18.06 -16.58
CA ARG A 288 17.80 17.40 -15.82
C ARG A 288 17.60 15.89 -15.76
N LEU A 289 16.40 15.42 -15.45
CA LEU A 289 16.10 13.98 -15.39
C LEU A 289 16.23 13.32 -16.76
N GLU A 290 15.77 13.97 -17.83
CA GLU A 290 15.89 13.47 -19.19
C GLU A 290 17.36 13.32 -19.60
N ALA A 291 18.17 14.36 -19.42
CA ALA A 291 19.62 14.29 -19.67
C ALA A 291 20.28 13.17 -18.85
N ALA A 292 19.98 13.10 -17.55
CA ALA A 292 20.52 12.08 -16.65
C ALA A 292 20.13 10.66 -17.07
N SER A 293 18.97 10.44 -17.69
CA SER A 293 18.55 9.10 -18.12
C SER A 293 19.42 8.48 -19.22
N HIS A 294 20.23 9.30 -19.90
CA HIS A 294 21.21 8.87 -20.89
C HIS A 294 22.66 8.81 -20.35
N GLU A 295 22.88 9.21 -19.11
CA GLU A 295 24.20 9.13 -18.47
C GLU A 295 24.55 7.69 -18.08
N THR A 296 25.83 7.45 -17.78
CA THR A 296 26.25 6.17 -17.20
C THR A 296 25.85 6.14 -15.73
N GLY A 297 24.85 5.31 -15.40
CA GLY A 297 24.40 5.08 -14.03
C GLY A 297 25.09 3.90 -13.34
N PHE A 298 24.68 3.66 -12.11
CA PHE A 298 25.02 2.43 -11.38
C PHE A 298 24.30 1.25 -12.03
N ILE A 299 25.05 0.24 -12.47
CA ILE A 299 24.46 -0.97 -13.05
C ILE A 299 23.77 -1.77 -11.96
N THR A 300 22.46 -1.98 -12.11
CA THR A 300 21.61 -2.68 -11.13
C THR A 300 21.28 -4.13 -11.53
N ARG A 301 21.54 -4.51 -12.79
CA ARG A 301 21.55 -5.90 -13.28
C ARG A 301 22.28 -5.92 -14.62
N GLU A 302 23.13 -6.93 -14.81
CA GLU A 302 23.79 -7.19 -16.08
C GLU A 302 23.77 -8.69 -16.38
N GLU A 303 23.26 -9.04 -17.55
CA GLU A 303 23.30 -10.37 -18.15
C GLU A 303 23.85 -10.21 -19.56
N LYS A 304 24.91 -10.96 -19.86
CA LYS A 304 25.57 -10.94 -21.17
C LYS A 304 24.98 -12.04 -22.04
N ALA A 305 24.83 -11.74 -23.32
CA ALA A 305 24.44 -12.74 -24.31
C ALA A 305 25.43 -13.91 -24.29
N SER A 306 24.90 -15.13 -24.24
CA SER A 306 25.70 -16.35 -24.41
C SER A 306 26.34 -16.39 -25.80
N PRO A 307 27.52 -16.99 -25.97
CA PRO A 307 28.11 -17.23 -27.29
C PRO A 307 27.11 -17.92 -28.23
N GLY A 308 27.00 -17.45 -29.47
CA GLY A 308 26.04 -17.94 -30.45
C GLY A 308 24.66 -17.29 -30.40
N THR A 309 24.43 -16.31 -29.51
CA THR A 309 23.23 -15.45 -29.58
C THR A 309 23.26 -14.65 -30.89
N ALA A 310 22.10 -14.54 -31.55
CA ALA A 310 21.97 -13.78 -32.79
C ALA A 310 22.33 -12.29 -32.60
N GLU A 311 22.95 -11.71 -33.63
CA GLU A 311 23.35 -10.30 -33.61
C GLU A 311 22.15 -9.36 -33.65
N VAL A 312 22.28 -8.21 -32.98
CA VAL A 312 21.29 -7.14 -33.03
C VAL A 312 21.37 -6.44 -34.38
N THR A 313 20.30 -6.53 -35.17
CA THR A 313 20.17 -5.89 -36.50
C THR A 313 19.30 -4.64 -36.47
N LYS A 314 18.43 -4.50 -35.46
CA LYS A 314 17.54 -3.35 -35.28
C LYS A 314 17.39 -3.04 -33.81
N THR A 315 17.32 -1.76 -33.46
CA THR A 315 17.06 -1.30 -32.09
C THR A 315 15.86 -0.35 -32.11
N ILE A 316 15.03 -0.42 -31.07
CA ILE A 316 14.05 0.63 -30.77
C ILE A 316 14.32 1.20 -29.39
N GLU A 317 13.92 2.46 -29.19
CA GLU A 317 14.17 3.21 -27.95
C GLU A 317 12.93 4.01 -27.57
N ALA A 318 12.70 4.19 -26.27
CA ALA A 318 11.63 5.01 -25.75
C ALA A 318 11.98 5.64 -24.40
N THR A 319 11.46 6.84 -24.16
CA THR A 319 11.61 7.57 -22.89
C THR A 319 10.25 7.77 -22.23
N TYR A 320 10.15 7.43 -20.95
CA TYR A 320 8.93 7.55 -20.14
C TYR A 320 9.15 8.48 -18.96
N GLN A 321 8.14 9.30 -18.66
CA GLN A 321 8.16 10.25 -17.56
C GLN A 321 7.10 9.86 -16.52
N TYR A 322 7.43 10.03 -15.25
CA TYR A 322 6.52 9.80 -14.13
C TYR A 322 6.54 11.01 -13.20
N PRO A 323 5.44 11.75 -13.02
CA PRO A 323 5.46 13.05 -12.34
C PRO A 323 5.43 12.92 -10.82
N PHE A 324 5.46 14.08 -10.14
CA PHE A 324 5.24 14.10 -8.70
C PHE A 324 3.79 13.83 -8.35
N TYR A 325 3.56 13.05 -7.29
CA TYR A 325 2.22 12.79 -6.77
C TYR A 325 2.14 13.07 -5.27
N ALA A 326 0.99 13.60 -4.85
CA ALA A 326 0.59 13.60 -3.46
C ALA A 326 -0.09 12.27 -3.09
N HIS A 327 0.04 11.85 -1.83
CA HIS A 327 -0.70 10.71 -1.28
C HIS A 327 -2.19 10.96 -1.13
N ALA A 328 -2.55 12.23 -0.92
CA ALA A 328 -3.90 12.76 -0.73
C ALA A 328 -4.84 11.86 0.11
N PRO A 329 -4.45 11.45 1.34
CA PRO A 329 -5.33 10.71 2.24
C PRO A 329 -6.55 11.56 2.61
N VAL A 330 -7.72 10.95 2.85
CA VAL A 330 -8.95 11.69 3.20
C VAL A 330 -8.77 12.41 4.54
N GLU A 331 -8.24 11.71 5.55
CA GLU A 331 -7.80 12.35 6.79
C GLU A 331 -6.48 13.08 6.54
N THR A 332 -6.47 14.40 6.69
CA THR A 332 -5.24 15.21 6.60
C THR A 332 -4.32 14.94 7.79
N MET A 333 -3.04 15.32 7.64
CA MET A 333 -2.10 15.19 8.75
C MET A 333 -2.60 15.93 10.00
N ASN A 334 -2.55 15.23 11.13
CA ASN A 334 -3.02 15.73 12.40
C ASN A 334 -2.28 15.00 13.54
N CYS A 335 -2.17 15.66 14.69
CA CYS A 335 -1.54 15.08 15.87
C CYS A 335 -1.98 15.86 17.12
N VAL A 336 -2.19 15.15 18.23
CA VAL A 336 -2.28 15.76 19.56
C VAL A 336 -0.97 15.52 20.29
N ALA A 337 -0.35 16.57 20.81
CA ALA A 337 0.82 16.49 21.67
C ALA A 337 0.55 17.21 23.00
N ASP A 338 1.03 16.65 24.10
CA ASP A 338 1.02 17.24 25.45
C ASP A 338 2.43 17.21 26.02
N VAL A 339 3.16 18.31 25.84
CA VAL A 339 4.52 18.51 26.34
C VAL A 339 4.45 19.29 27.66
N ARG A 340 4.91 18.66 28.74
CA ARG A 340 4.98 19.27 30.08
C ARG A 340 6.31 18.94 30.74
N GLY A 341 7.13 19.96 30.99
CA GLY A 341 8.47 19.78 31.52
C GLY A 341 9.29 18.80 30.67
N ASN A 342 9.76 17.72 31.29
CA ASN A 342 10.58 16.70 30.65
C ASN A 342 9.78 15.47 30.15
N ARG A 343 8.49 15.64 29.81
CA ARG A 343 7.62 14.57 29.32
C ARG A 343 6.79 15.04 28.14
N CYS A 344 6.51 14.11 27.23
CA CYS A 344 5.62 14.31 26.11
C CYS A 344 4.69 13.10 25.96
N THR A 345 3.38 13.35 25.87
CA THR A 345 2.41 12.34 25.44
C THR A 345 1.86 12.74 24.09
N ILE A 346 1.81 11.79 23.15
CA ILE A 346 1.41 12.02 21.76
C ILE A 346 0.29 11.05 21.40
N TRP A 347 -0.68 11.53 20.63
CA TRP A 347 -1.66 10.70 19.93
C TRP A 347 -1.56 11.01 18.44
N ALA A 348 -1.19 10.00 17.65
CA ALA A 348 -0.89 10.21 16.24
C ALA A 348 -1.37 9.04 15.35
N PRO A 349 -1.98 9.34 14.19
CA PRO A 349 -2.16 8.38 13.12
C PRO A 349 -0.83 8.20 12.38
N THR A 350 0.08 7.37 12.90
CA THR A 350 1.44 7.18 12.36
C THR A 350 1.68 5.75 11.87
N GLN A 351 2.45 5.59 10.79
CA GLN A 351 2.96 4.29 10.33
C GLN A 351 4.32 3.94 10.95
N ALA A 352 4.98 4.89 11.61
CA ALA A 352 6.35 4.77 12.11
C ALA A 352 6.45 5.34 13.54
N PRO A 353 5.85 4.67 14.54
CA PRO A 353 5.72 5.22 15.88
C PRO A 353 7.07 5.29 16.64
N GLU A 354 8.03 4.39 16.38
CA GLU A 354 9.39 4.47 16.92
C GLU A 354 10.15 5.68 16.37
N ARG A 355 10.06 5.90 15.05
CA ARG A 355 10.64 7.10 14.42
C ARG A 355 10.05 8.35 15.04
N LEU A 356 8.73 8.38 15.21
CA LEU A 356 8.04 9.50 15.85
C LEU A 356 8.56 9.72 17.29
N GLN A 357 8.66 8.66 18.09
CA GLN A 357 9.15 8.73 19.47
C GLN A 357 10.56 9.32 19.52
N ASN A 358 11.46 8.81 18.69
CA ASN A 358 12.86 9.22 18.65
C ASN A 358 13.04 10.66 18.15
N GLU A 359 12.35 11.06 17.09
CA GLU A 359 12.46 12.41 16.54
C GLU A 359 11.87 13.46 17.49
N VAL A 360 10.77 13.15 18.20
CA VAL A 360 10.24 14.07 19.22
C VAL A 360 11.15 14.11 20.45
N ALA A 361 11.70 12.98 20.89
CA ALA A 361 12.67 12.95 21.98
C ALA A 361 13.89 13.84 21.66
N LYS A 362 14.41 13.72 20.44
CA LYS A 362 15.51 14.56 19.92
C LYS A 362 15.12 16.04 19.85
N LEU A 363 13.94 16.38 19.35
CA LEU A 363 13.44 17.76 19.30
C LEU A 363 13.40 18.41 20.69
N LEU A 364 12.95 17.65 21.69
CA LEU A 364 12.74 18.14 23.05
C LEU A 364 13.99 18.05 23.92
N GLY A 365 15.03 17.34 23.49
CA GLY A 365 16.22 17.09 24.28
C GLY A 365 15.97 16.16 25.48
N ILE A 366 15.04 15.20 25.32
CA ILE A 366 14.59 14.29 26.38
C ILE A 366 14.85 12.82 25.98
N GLY A 367 14.83 11.90 26.95
CA GLY A 367 14.95 10.47 26.65
C GLY A 367 13.73 9.92 25.90
N PRO A 368 13.87 8.95 24.96
CA PRO A 368 12.74 8.35 24.24
C PRO A 368 11.66 7.78 25.17
N THR A 369 12.04 7.25 26.33
CA THR A 369 11.12 6.72 27.35
C THR A 369 10.28 7.79 28.05
N ASN A 370 10.62 9.07 27.90
CA ASN A 370 9.81 10.22 28.33
C ASN A 370 8.82 10.69 27.25
N VAL A 371 8.84 10.07 26.07
CA VAL A 371 7.87 10.30 24.99
C VAL A 371 6.93 9.09 24.92
N GLU A 372 5.69 9.27 25.36
CA GLU A 372 4.65 8.26 25.23
C GLU A 372 3.89 8.45 23.92
N VAL A 373 3.86 7.41 23.07
CA VAL A 373 3.14 7.44 21.79
C VAL A 373 1.92 6.54 21.86
N ASN A 374 0.75 7.14 21.68
CA ASN A 374 -0.54 6.45 21.53
C ASN A 374 -0.90 6.41 20.04
N ILE A 375 -0.81 5.22 19.44
CA ILE A 375 -1.11 5.01 18.02
C ILE A 375 -2.64 4.98 17.86
N THR A 376 -3.19 5.84 17.01
CA THR A 376 -4.62 5.85 16.66
C THR A 376 -4.87 5.10 15.35
N LEU A 377 -6.14 4.89 14.99
CA LEU A 377 -6.46 4.49 13.62
C LEU A 377 -6.04 5.59 12.64
N ILE A 378 -5.70 5.17 11.42
CA ILE A 378 -5.20 6.04 10.36
C ILE A 378 -6.24 6.14 9.23
N GLY A 379 -6.67 7.37 8.90
CA GLY A 379 -7.63 7.65 7.83
C GLY A 379 -6.99 7.73 6.43
N GLY A 380 -6.13 6.75 6.13
CA GLY A 380 -5.31 6.67 4.92
C GLY A 380 -3.85 7.08 5.17
N GLY A 381 -2.92 6.20 4.77
CA GLY A 381 -1.48 6.45 4.87
C GLY A 381 -0.82 6.52 3.50
N PHE A 382 -0.94 5.46 2.71
CA PHE A 382 -0.31 5.31 1.38
C PHE A 382 1.21 5.57 1.36
N GLY A 383 1.86 5.61 2.53
CA GLY A 383 3.27 5.98 2.72
C GLY A 383 3.49 7.41 3.28
N ARG A 384 2.50 8.31 3.21
CA ARG A 384 2.59 9.69 3.75
C ARG A 384 2.95 9.73 5.22
N ARG A 385 2.40 8.79 5.99
CA ARG A 385 2.49 8.71 7.47
C ARG A 385 3.68 7.89 7.97
N LEU A 386 4.58 7.49 7.07
CA LEU A 386 5.96 7.11 7.45
C LEU A 386 6.78 8.36 7.79
N GLY A 387 6.40 9.51 7.26
CA GLY A 387 6.90 10.82 7.66
C GLY A 387 6.20 11.25 8.93
N VAL A 388 6.96 11.80 9.88
CA VAL A 388 6.48 12.17 11.22
C VAL A 388 6.54 13.69 11.45
N ASP A 389 6.72 14.44 10.36
CA ASP A 389 6.88 15.90 10.32
C ASP A 389 5.74 16.64 11.03
N TYR A 390 4.50 16.24 10.80
CA TYR A 390 3.32 16.82 11.43
C TYR A 390 3.28 16.59 12.95
N ALA A 391 3.84 15.48 13.45
CA ALA A 391 3.88 15.20 14.88
C ALA A 391 5.01 15.97 15.59
N ILE A 392 6.13 16.16 14.90
CA ILE A 392 7.23 17.03 15.35
C ILE A 392 6.71 18.48 15.47
N GLU A 393 5.97 18.97 14.48
CA GLU A 393 5.32 20.29 14.55
C GLU A 393 4.36 20.39 15.74
N ALA A 394 3.51 19.39 15.96
CA ALA A 394 2.58 19.38 17.09
C ALA A 394 3.30 19.41 18.45
N ALA A 395 4.40 18.66 18.59
CA ALA A 395 5.22 18.67 19.81
C ALA A 395 5.89 20.03 20.05
N ASP A 396 6.39 20.68 19.00
CA ASP A 396 6.99 22.02 19.08
C ASP A 396 5.96 23.08 19.53
N ILE A 397 4.75 23.02 18.95
CA ILE A 397 3.64 23.91 19.32
C ILE A 397 3.17 23.64 20.76
N SER A 398 3.01 22.37 21.14
CA SER A 398 2.61 21.98 22.49
C SER A 398 3.64 22.43 23.53
N ARG A 399 4.95 22.34 23.23
CA ARG A 399 6.02 22.87 24.09
C ARG A 399 5.85 24.37 24.31
N ALA A 400 5.56 25.14 23.26
CA ALA A 400 5.33 26.57 23.37
C ALA A 400 4.04 26.92 24.14
N ALA A 401 3.00 26.09 24.02
CA ALA A 401 1.74 26.24 24.75
C ALA A 401 1.81 25.73 26.20
N GLN A 402 2.83 24.94 26.55
CA GLN A 402 2.99 24.24 27.83
C GLN A 402 1.78 23.36 28.20
N GLY A 403 1.18 22.69 27.20
CA GLY A 403 0.00 21.87 27.41
C GLY A 403 -0.50 21.16 26.16
N PRO A 404 -1.64 20.44 26.26
CA PRO A 404 -2.17 19.64 25.16
C PRO A 404 -2.63 20.51 24.00
N VAL A 405 -2.11 20.24 22.80
CA VAL A 405 -2.48 20.92 21.56
C VAL A 405 -2.76 19.91 20.46
N GLN A 406 -3.91 20.04 19.78
CA GLN A 406 -4.18 19.36 18.51
C GLN A 406 -3.75 20.25 17.35
N LEU A 407 -2.75 19.81 16.58
CA LEU A 407 -2.43 20.38 15.28
C LEU A 407 -3.26 19.67 14.20
N LEU A 408 -3.93 20.46 13.36
CA LEU A 408 -4.60 19.97 12.16
C LEU A 408 -4.04 20.68 10.93
N TRP A 409 -3.55 19.91 9.97
CA TRP A 409 -3.19 20.43 8.66
C TRP A 409 -4.44 20.64 7.82
N SER A 410 -4.55 21.78 7.14
CA SER A 410 -5.58 21.96 6.12
C SER A 410 -5.30 21.04 4.92
N ARG A 411 -6.27 20.88 4.01
CA ARG A 411 -6.01 20.16 2.75
C ARG A 411 -4.88 20.79 1.93
N ALA A 412 -4.85 22.12 1.87
CA ALA A 412 -3.78 22.87 1.22
C ALA A 412 -2.41 22.55 1.84
N ASP A 413 -2.34 22.48 3.17
CA ASP A 413 -1.09 22.13 3.83
C ASP A 413 -0.63 20.70 3.50
N ASP A 414 -1.56 19.75 3.57
CA ASP A 414 -1.31 18.33 3.30
C ASP A 414 -0.78 18.10 1.88
N MET A 415 -1.36 18.83 0.91
CA MET A 415 -0.96 18.75 -0.50
C MET A 415 0.29 19.55 -0.84
N LYS A 416 0.56 20.68 -0.18
CA LYS A 416 1.73 21.53 -0.52
C LYS A 416 3.00 21.19 0.25
N HIS A 417 2.87 20.59 1.43
CA HIS A 417 4.01 20.34 2.33
C HIS A 417 4.21 18.86 2.67
N GLY A 418 3.46 17.97 2.03
CA GLY A 418 3.64 16.53 2.15
C GLY A 418 5.00 16.02 1.65
N HIS A 419 5.29 14.77 1.94
CA HIS A 419 6.37 14.06 1.24
C HIS A 419 5.80 13.56 -0.09
N PHE A 420 6.23 14.09 -1.22
CA PHE A 420 5.70 13.68 -2.52
C PHE A 420 6.29 12.34 -2.99
N GLN A 421 5.57 11.61 -3.85
CA GLN A 421 6.22 10.68 -4.76
C GLN A 421 7.11 11.50 -5.69
N ALA A 422 8.40 11.15 -5.81
CA ALA A 422 9.31 11.91 -6.67
C ALA A 422 9.06 11.63 -8.16
N ALA A 423 9.33 12.65 -8.99
CA ALA A 423 9.38 12.47 -10.43
C ALA A 423 10.58 11.60 -10.86
N SER A 424 10.42 10.85 -11.95
CA SER A 424 11.50 10.07 -12.56
C SER A 424 11.36 9.99 -14.07
N VAL A 425 12.50 9.77 -14.75
CA VAL A 425 12.57 9.50 -16.19
C VAL A 425 13.19 8.13 -16.43
N HIS A 426 12.68 7.41 -17.41
CA HIS A 426 13.11 6.06 -17.75
C HIS A 426 13.43 5.99 -19.24
N TYR A 427 14.67 5.69 -19.57
CA TYR A 427 15.11 5.40 -20.94
C TYR A 427 15.20 3.89 -21.13
N LEU A 428 14.56 3.37 -22.18
CA LEU A 428 14.54 1.95 -22.51
C LEU A 428 14.98 1.72 -23.96
N SER A 429 15.68 0.61 -24.20
CA SER A 429 15.99 0.16 -25.56
C SER A 429 15.86 -1.36 -25.68
N ALA A 430 15.41 -1.84 -26.83
CA ALA A 430 15.35 -3.26 -27.14
C ALA A 430 15.99 -3.53 -28.51
N GLY A 431 16.91 -4.49 -28.55
CA GLY A 431 17.57 -4.94 -29.78
C GLY A 431 16.93 -6.22 -30.31
N PHE A 432 16.76 -6.28 -31.63
CA PHE A 432 16.14 -7.38 -32.36
C PHE A 432 17.14 -8.03 -33.29
N ASP A 433 17.06 -9.35 -33.40
CA ASP A 433 17.81 -10.10 -34.41
C ASP A 433 17.21 -9.98 -35.81
N ALA A 434 17.85 -10.61 -36.80
CA ALA A 434 17.41 -10.64 -38.19
C ALA A 434 16.02 -11.28 -38.39
N HIS A 435 15.54 -12.06 -37.42
CA HIS A 435 14.22 -12.71 -37.44
C HIS A 435 13.17 -11.89 -36.68
N GLY A 436 13.53 -10.72 -36.15
CA GLY A 436 12.63 -9.88 -35.37
C GLY A 436 12.37 -10.39 -33.96
N MET A 437 13.20 -11.29 -33.42
CA MET A 437 13.15 -11.68 -32.01
C MET A 437 13.92 -10.68 -31.15
N PRO A 438 13.38 -10.20 -30.02
CA PRO A 438 14.11 -9.32 -29.14
C PRO A 438 15.16 -10.12 -28.35
N VAL A 439 16.43 -9.75 -28.52
CA VAL A 439 17.58 -10.44 -27.91
C VAL A 439 18.27 -9.60 -26.84
N SER A 440 18.05 -8.29 -26.82
CA SER A 440 18.62 -7.40 -25.80
C SER A 440 17.60 -6.45 -25.19
N TRP A 441 17.80 -6.13 -23.92
CA TRP A 441 16.97 -5.20 -23.14
C TRP A 441 17.86 -4.26 -22.32
N LYS A 442 17.62 -2.96 -22.45
CA LYS A 442 18.23 -1.93 -21.60
C LYS A 442 17.15 -1.09 -20.91
N HIS A 443 17.33 -0.78 -19.63
CA HIS A 443 16.48 0.15 -18.89
C HIS A 443 17.31 0.99 -17.92
N THR A 444 17.33 2.31 -18.12
CA THR A 444 17.98 3.26 -17.22
C THR A 444 16.94 4.15 -16.56
N LYS A 445 16.95 4.22 -15.23
CA LYS A 445 16.09 5.10 -14.43
C LYS A 445 16.91 6.28 -13.91
N ALA A 446 16.49 7.51 -14.22
CA ALA A 446 16.95 8.72 -13.56
C ALA A 446 15.90 9.19 -12.54
N GLY A 447 16.32 9.48 -11.31
CA GLY A 447 15.39 9.92 -10.26
C GLY A 447 16.07 10.17 -8.92
N SER A 448 15.28 10.55 -7.91
CA SER A 448 15.76 10.81 -6.56
C SER A 448 15.38 9.70 -5.58
N PHE A 449 16.23 9.50 -4.57
CA PHE A 449 15.92 8.67 -3.41
C PHE A 449 15.18 9.47 -2.34
N HIS A 450 14.18 8.86 -1.70
CA HIS A 450 13.36 9.44 -0.63
C HIS A 450 14.17 10.16 0.47
N ASN A 451 13.87 11.43 0.72
CA ASN A 451 14.54 12.22 1.76
C ASN A 451 13.74 12.34 3.07
N ILE A 452 12.90 11.33 3.36
CA ILE A 452 12.12 11.24 4.60
C ILE A 452 13.00 11.03 5.85
N SER A 453 14.24 10.59 5.64
CA SER A 453 15.30 10.48 6.64
C SER A 453 16.62 10.77 5.92
N PRO A 454 17.61 11.38 6.60
CA PRO A 454 18.93 11.59 6.00
C PRO A 454 19.54 10.25 5.64
N LEU A 455 20.08 10.17 4.42
CA LEU A 455 20.84 9.01 3.95
C LEU A 455 22.18 8.91 4.67
N ASP A 456 22.61 7.68 5.00
CA ASP A 456 23.98 7.47 5.47
C ASP A 456 24.97 7.69 4.30
N PRO A 457 25.97 8.59 4.44
CA PRO A 457 27.00 8.78 3.42
C PRO A 457 27.73 7.50 3.01
N LYS A 458 27.77 6.47 3.86
CA LYS A 458 28.33 5.14 3.55
C LYS A 458 27.42 4.35 2.62
N GLU A 459 26.12 4.33 2.89
CA GLU A 459 25.11 3.67 2.04
C GLU A 459 25.10 4.27 0.63
N MET A 460 25.27 5.60 0.53
CA MET A 460 25.36 6.30 -0.77
C MET A 460 26.61 5.93 -1.60
N ARG A 461 27.58 5.20 -1.04
CA ARG A 461 28.77 4.73 -1.77
C ARG A 461 28.70 3.25 -2.17
N ASP A 462 27.69 2.53 -1.70
CA ASP A 462 27.52 1.10 -1.95
C ASP A 462 26.64 0.87 -3.19
N THR A 463 27.20 0.21 -4.21
CA THR A 463 26.49 -0.12 -5.46
C THR A 463 25.34 -1.10 -5.23
N ALA A 464 25.42 -1.97 -4.22
CA ALA A 464 24.32 -2.87 -3.86
C ALA A 464 23.10 -2.10 -3.34
N TRP A 465 23.32 -0.95 -2.69
CA TRP A 465 22.27 -0.09 -2.18
C TRP A 465 21.44 0.56 -3.30
N TYR A 466 22.10 0.93 -4.40
CA TYR A 466 21.44 1.51 -5.58
C TYR A 466 20.55 0.52 -6.34
N GLN A 467 20.80 -0.78 -6.22
CA GLN A 467 19.96 -1.80 -6.85
C GLN A 467 18.51 -1.69 -6.36
N ASP A 468 18.29 -1.63 -5.05
CA ASP A 468 16.94 -1.54 -4.49
C ASP A 468 16.26 -0.16 -4.75
N TRP A 469 17.01 0.85 -5.22
CA TRP A 469 16.48 2.17 -5.58
C TRP A 469 15.94 2.24 -7.02
N SER A 470 16.41 1.35 -7.89
CA SER A 470 15.84 1.14 -9.22
C SER A 470 14.74 0.09 -9.24
N TRP A 471 14.15 -0.26 -8.09
CA TRP A 471 13.14 -1.31 -8.04
C TRP A 471 12.01 -1.14 -9.06
N GLY A 472 11.63 -2.26 -9.70
CA GLY A 472 10.80 -2.35 -10.89
C GLY A 472 11.58 -2.28 -12.22
N CYS A 473 12.84 -1.80 -12.18
CA CYS A 473 13.75 -1.69 -13.33
C CYS A 473 14.55 -2.98 -13.50
N TYR A 474 15.23 -3.45 -12.44
CA TYR A 474 16.12 -4.62 -12.48
C TYR A 474 15.38 -5.96 -12.48
N ASP A 475 14.13 -5.99 -11.99
CA ASP A 475 13.33 -7.20 -11.78
C ASP A 475 12.56 -7.65 -13.04
N VAL A 476 13.12 -7.37 -14.23
CA VAL A 476 12.56 -7.77 -15.54
C VAL A 476 12.30 -9.29 -15.56
N PRO A 477 11.04 -9.73 -15.69
CA PRO A 477 10.71 -11.15 -15.64
C PRO A 477 10.91 -11.85 -16.98
N TYR A 478 11.03 -11.11 -18.07
CA TYR A 478 11.08 -11.62 -19.44
C TYR A 478 12.46 -12.18 -19.81
N ASN A 479 12.47 -13.14 -20.72
CA ASN A 479 13.66 -13.84 -21.16
C ASN A 479 14.30 -13.14 -22.37
N PHE A 480 15.23 -12.23 -22.10
CA PHE A 480 16.12 -11.66 -23.11
C PHE A 480 17.52 -12.24 -22.94
N SER A 481 18.24 -12.44 -24.05
CA SER A 481 19.59 -13.00 -24.00
C SER A 481 20.60 -12.06 -23.36
N ALA A 482 20.42 -10.74 -23.51
CA ALA A 482 21.21 -9.72 -22.83
C ALA A 482 20.29 -8.74 -22.09
N ILE A 483 20.59 -8.45 -20.84
CA ILE A 483 19.84 -7.50 -20.01
C ILE A 483 20.83 -6.55 -19.35
N GLN A 484 20.59 -5.25 -19.46
CA GLN A 484 21.30 -4.25 -18.67
C GLN A 484 20.30 -3.29 -18.05
N THR A 485 20.42 -3.07 -16.74
CA THR A 485 19.60 -2.07 -16.04
C THR A 485 20.49 -1.15 -15.22
N ALA A 486 20.12 0.12 -15.12
CA ALA A 486 20.91 1.12 -14.43
C ALA A 486 20.07 2.16 -13.68
N TYR A 487 20.69 2.77 -12.67
CA TYR A 487 20.13 3.88 -11.90
C TYR A 487 21.05 5.10 -11.93
N VAL A 488 20.48 6.27 -12.21
CA VAL A 488 21.18 7.55 -12.17
C VAL A 488 20.53 8.42 -11.07
N PRO A 489 21.21 8.63 -9.93
CA PRO A 489 20.68 9.48 -8.88
C PRO A 489 20.66 10.95 -9.33
N VAL A 490 19.54 11.62 -9.11
CA VAL A 490 19.35 13.04 -9.37
C VAL A 490 18.84 13.69 -8.08
N ASP A 491 19.64 14.59 -7.51
CA ASP A 491 19.30 15.28 -6.27
C ASP A 491 18.01 16.09 -6.37
N LEU A 492 17.23 16.05 -5.30
CA LEU A 492 15.93 16.71 -5.21
C LEU A 492 15.79 17.46 -3.87
N PRO A 493 15.69 18.81 -3.89
CA PRO A 493 15.64 19.62 -2.67
C PRO A 493 14.25 19.67 -2.00
N VAL A 494 13.20 19.13 -2.64
CA VAL A 494 11.84 19.09 -2.08
C VAL A 494 11.60 17.81 -1.28
N LYS A 495 10.70 17.86 -0.30
CA LYS A 495 10.34 16.69 0.52
C LYS A 495 9.69 15.61 -0.34
N HIS A 496 10.21 14.41 -0.30
CA HIS A 496 9.68 13.27 -1.03
C HIS A 496 9.90 11.97 -0.28
N GLY A 497 9.02 11.01 -0.51
CA GLY A 497 8.92 9.81 0.30
C GLY A 497 8.14 8.73 -0.40
N PRO A 498 8.08 7.53 0.22
CA PRO A 498 7.41 6.39 -0.37
C PRO A 498 5.95 6.71 -0.59
N TRP A 499 5.50 6.56 -1.83
CA TRP A 499 4.10 6.39 -2.17
C TRP A 499 3.76 4.91 -2.27
N ARG A 500 2.49 4.55 -2.42
CA ARG A 500 2.08 3.14 -2.43
C ARG A 500 2.85 2.37 -3.52
N SER A 501 3.56 1.32 -3.10
CA SER A 501 4.54 0.54 -3.88
C SER A 501 5.93 1.15 -4.11
N VAL A 502 6.28 2.17 -3.32
CA VAL A 502 7.63 2.76 -3.17
C VAL A 502 8.17 3.24 -4.53
N PHE A 503 9.12 2.52 -5.13
CA PHE A 503 9.76 2.91 -6.40
C PHE A 503 9.20 2.18 -7.63
N ALA A 504 8.52 1.06 -7.42
CA ALA A 504 8.08 0.18 -8.51
C ALA A 504 7.08 0.84 -9.49
N PRO A 505 6.13 1.71 -9.08
CA PRO A 505 5.12 2.24 -10.01
C PRO A 505 5.69 2.85 -11.28
N SER A 506 6.73 3.69 -11.18
CA SER A 506 7.29 4.38 -12.35
C SER A 506 8.10 3.44 -13.25
N SER A 507 8.91 2.56 -12.65
CA SER A 507 9.73 1.60 -13.40
C SER A 507 8.87 0.54 -14.11
N VAL A 508 7.88 -0.02 -13.41
CA VAL A 508 6.99 -1.05 -13.98
C VAL A 508 6.04 -0.41 -15.00
N PHE A 509 5.66 0.86 -14.84
CA PHE A 509 4.97 1.61 -15.89
C PHE A 509 5.79 1.65 -17.18
N ALA A 510 7.03 2.14 -17.13
CA ALA A 510 7.89 2.25 -18.29
C ALA A 510 8.18 0.88 -18.95
N ARG A 511 8.50 -0.15 -18.15
CA ARG A 511 8.77 -1.52 -18.63
C ARG A 511 7.59 -2.10 -19.40
N GLU A 512 6.39 -2.05 -18.83
CA GLU A 512 5.22 -2.71 -19.41
C GLU A 512 4.58 -1.92 -20.55
N CYS A 513 4.81 -0.61 -20.63
CA CYS A 513 4.50 0.13 -21.86
C CYS A 513 5.48 -0.22 -22.98
N PHE A 514 6.78 -0.29 -22.66
CA PHE A 514 7.78 -0.57 -23.68
C PHE A 514 7.69 -2.00 -24.23
N ILE A 515 7.34 -2.98 -23.39
CA ILE A 515 7.13 -4.35 -23.89
C ILE A 515 5.96 -4.45 -24.88
N ASP A 516 4.94 -3.59 -24.76
CA ASP A 516 3.86 -3.48 -25.74
C ASP A 516 4.33 -2.88 -27.07
N GLU A 517 5.26 -1.91 -27.04
CA GLU A 517 5.89 -1.35 -28.24
C GLU A 517 6.79 -2.39 -28.93
N VAL A 518 7.53 -3.18 -28.14
CA VAL A 518 8.32 -4.32 -28.64
C VAL A 518 7.39 -5.35 -29.32
N ALA A 519 6.24 -5.66 -28.72
CA ALA A 519 5.23 -6.54 -29.32
C ALA A 519 4.71 -5.98 -30.65
N GLN A 520 4.45 -4.66 -30.70
CA GLN A 520 3.94 -3.99 -31.90
C GLN A 520 4.91 -4.03 -33.07
N VAL A 521 6.22 -3.93 -32.83
CA VAL A 521 7.25 -4.07 -33.88
C VAL A 521 7.17 -5.45 -34.56
N ARG A 522 6.77 -6.48 -33.81
CA ARG A 522 6.57 -7.85 -34.32
C ARG A 522 5.14 -8.11 -34.83
N ALA A 523 4.25 -7.13 -34.74
CA ALA A 523 2.80 -7.33 -34.91
C ALA A 523 2.27 -8.52 -34.07
N ALA A 524 2.86 -8.74 -32.88
CA ALA A 524 2.49 -9.83 -31.98
C ALA A 524 1.33 -9.42 -31.05
N ASP A 525 0.51 -10.38 -30.66
CA ASP A 525 -0.46 -10.19 -29.59
C ASP A 525 0.28 -9.89 -28.27
N PRO A 526 -0.02 -8.80 -27.56
CA PRO A 526 0.75 -8.37 -26.40
C PRO A 526 0.64 -9.32 -25.20
N LEU A 527 -0.43 -10.09 -25.09
CA LEU A 527 -0.60 -11.06 -24.00
C LEU A 527 0.20 -12.32 -24.29
N GLU A 528 -0.02 -12.92 -25.47
CA GLU A 528 0.68 -14.13 -25.89
C GLU A 528 2.18 -13.88 -26.03
N PHE A 529 2.59 -12.68 -26.43
CA PHE A 529 4.00 -12.29 -26.46
C PHE A 529 4.63 -12.27 -25.06
N ARG A 530 3.93 -11.78 -24.03
CA ARG A 530 4.41 -11.87 -22.64
C ARG A 530 4.54 -13.33 -22.20
N LEU A 531 3.59 -14.19 -22.56
CA LEU A 531 3.68 -15.63 -22.27
C LEU A 531 4.86 -16.29 -22.98
N GLU A 532 5.11 -15.94 -24.24
CA GLU A 532 6.28 -16.38 -25.02
C GLU A 532 7.58 -15.99 -24.32
N LEU A 533 7.72 -14.73 -23.91
CA LEU A 533 8.91 -14.22 -23.23
C LEU A 533 9.08 -14.76 -21.80
N LEU A 534 8.06 -15.40 -21.21
CA LEU A 534 8.18 -16.05 -19.91
C LEU A 534 8.61 -17.52 -20.01
N LYS A 535 8.84 -18.06 -21.21
CA LYS A 535 9.44 -19.40 -21.40
C LYS A 535 10.91 -19.44 -20.94
N GLY A 536 11.44 -20.64 -20.73
CA GLY A 536 12.79 -20.88 -20.20
C GLY A 536 12.77 -21.31 -18.74
N ALA A 537 13.80 -20.93 -17.97
CA ALA A 537 13.90 -21.29 -16.56
C ALA A 537 12.70 -20.79 -15.75
N ASP A 538 12.11 -21.67 -14.93
CA ASP A 538 10.92 -21.36 -14.15
C ASP A 538 11.18 -20.38 -13.01
N VAL A 539 12.35 -20.47 -12.37
CA VAL A 539 12.77 -19.58 -11.29
C VAL A 539 14.06 -18.90 -11.69
N ILE A 540 14.08 -17.57 -11.68
CA ILE A 540 15.23 -16.76 -12.06
C ILE A 540 15.65 -15.82 -10.93
N LYS A 541 16.93 -15.44 -10.92
CA LYS A 541 17.44 -14.32 -10.12
C LYS A 541 17.39 -13.06 -10.97
N ALA A 542 16.64 -12.07 -10.53
CA ALA A 542 16.47 -10.79 -11.20
C ALA A 542 16.92 -9.68 -10.26
N GLY A 543 18.20 -9.30 -10.35
CA GLY A 543 18.88 -8.45 -9.37
C GLY A 543 18.82 -9.03 -7.96
N SER A 544 18.41 -8.25 -6.96
CA SER A 544 18.26 -8.72 -5.56
C SER A 544 17.07 -9.67 -5.36
N THR A 545 16.14 -9.77 -6.33
CA THR A 545 14.87 -10.52 -6.19
C THR A 545 14.89 -11.86 -6.93
N THR A 546 14.14 -12.84 -6.42
CA THR A 546 13.88 -14.12 -7.11
C THR A 546 12.48 -14.12 -7.70
N VAL A 547 12.34 -14.42 -9.00
CA VAL A 547 11.06 -14.43 -9.71
C VAL A 547 10.72 -15.86 -10.15
N ASP A 548 9.53 -16.33 -9.78
CA ASP A 548 8.93 -17.57 -10.28
C ASP A 548 8.02 -17.24 -11.48
N ARG A 549 8.54 -17.47 -12.69
CA ARG A 549 7.85 -17.23 -13.96
C ARG A 549 6.58 -18.07 -14.09
N ARG A 550 6.48 -19.24 -13.46
CA ARG A 550 5.24 -20.05 -13.48
C ARG A 550 4.09 -19.31 -12.81
N ARG A 551 4.35 -18.67 -11.66
CA ARG A 551 3.33 -17.89 -10.95
C ARG A 551 2.87 -16.70 -11.78
N LEU A 552 3.81 -16.02 -12.46
CA LEU A 552 3.49 -14.91 -13.36
C LEU A 552 2.68 -15.36 -14.59
N ARG A 553 3.04 -16.50 -15.20
CA ARG A 553 2.28 -17.09 -16.31
C ARG A 553 0.85 -17.43 -15.88
N ARG A 554 0.67 -18.08 -14.73
CA ARG A 554 -0.68 -18.43 -14.22
C ARG A 554 -1.60 -17.22 -14.05
N VAL A 555 -1.10 -16.09 -13.53
CA VAL A 555 -1.94 -14.89 -13.40
C VAL A 555 -2.23 -14.25 -14.76
N LEU A 556 -1.30 -14.29 -15.72
CA LEU A 556 -1.54 -13.84 -17.10
C LEU A 556 -2.59 -14.70 -17.82
N GLU A 557 -2.48 -16.03 -17.73
CA GLU A 557 -3.47 -16.98 -18.27
C GLU A 557 -4.84 -16.76 -17.63
N THR A 558 -4.88 -16.52 -16.30
CA THR A 558 -6.14 -16.22 -15.60
C THR A 558 -6.80 -14.96 -16.16
N VAL A 559 -6.07 -13.85 -16.36
CA VAL A 559 -6.69 -12.65 -16.94
C VAL A 559 -7.03 -12.81 -18.42
N ARG A 560 -6.27 -13.59 -19.19
CA ARG A 560 -6.63 -13.95 -20.58
C ARG A 560 -8.01 -14.59 -20.64
N ASP A 561 -8.19 -15.64 -19.85
CA ASP A 561 -9.40 -16.46 -19.86
C ASP A 561 -10.60 -15.67 -19.30
N LYS A 562 -10.41 -14.92 -18.21
CA LYS A 562 -11.49 -14.16 -17.55
C LYS A 562 -11.90 -12.89 -18.27
N SER A 563 -10.96 -12.26 -18.99
CA SER A 563 -11.27 -11.08 -19.81
C SER A 563 -11.88 -11.44 -21.16
N THR A 564 -11.95 -12.73 -21.51
CA THR A 564 -12.32 -13.20 -22.86
C THR A 564 -11.44 -12.54 -23.92
N TRP A 565 -10.12 -12.53 -23.68
CA TRP A 565 -9.13 -11.76 -24.44
C TRP A 565 -9.31 -11.86 -25.97
N ASP A 566 -9.51 -13.08 -26.47
CA ASP A 566 -9.63 -13.40 -27.90
C ASP A 566 -10.92 -12.86 -28.56
N ARG A 567 -11.88 -12.39 -27.76
CA ARG A 567 -13.09 -11.76 -28.28
C ARG A 567 -12.78 -10.35 -28.78
N ARG A 568 -13.06 -10.10 -30.05
CA ARG A 568 -12.96 -8.77 -30.67
C ARG A 568 -13.85 -7.75 -29.92
N VAL A 569 -13.28 -6.58 -29.64
CA VAL A 569 -13.98 -5.41 -29.10
C VAL A 569 -14.47 -4.48 -30.24
N SER A 570 -15.47 -3.63 -29.96
CA SER A 570 -15.98 -2.65 -30.92
C SER A 570 -14.94 -1.59 -31.30
N GLU A 571 -15.15 -0.87 -32.41
CA GLU A 571 -14.15 0.06 -32.98
C GLU A 571 -13.69 1.18 -32.05
N ASN A 572 -14.56 1.65 -31.13
CA ASN A 572 -14.25 2.67 -30.13
C ASN A 572 -13.79 2.12 -28.78
N ARG A 573 -13.52 0.81 -28.70
CA ARG A 573 -13.06 0.14 -27.48
C ARG A 573 -11.69 -0.46 -27.71
N GLY A 574 -10.89 -0.46 -26.65
CA GLY A 574 -9.57 -1.06 -26.67
C GLY A 574 -9.29 -1.85 -25.41
N ARG A 575 -8.35 -2.79 -25.55
CA ARG A 575 -7.86 -3.65 -24.48
C ARG A 575 -6.35 -3.59 -24.42
N GLY A 576 -5.83 -4.01 -23.29
CA GLY A 576 -4.42 -4.28 -23.13
C GLY A 576 -4.14 -4.90 -21.78
N VAL A 577 -2.87 -5.19 -21.57
CA VAL A 577 -2.45 -6.19 -20.61
C VAL A 577 -1.14 -5.77 -19.97
N ALA A 578 -0.96 -6.19 -18.73
CA ALA A 578 0.03 -5.63 -17.85
C ALA A 578 0.28 -6.63 -16.72
N CYS A 579 1.54 -7.00 -16.45
CA CYS A 579 1.86 -7.93 -15.35
C CYS A 579 3.10 -7.54 -14.55
N ASN A 580 3.20 -8.05 -13.32
CA ASN A 580 4.34 -7.78 -12.45
C ASN A 580 4.52 -8.88 -11.39
N ALA A 581 5.79 -9.13 -11.03
CA ALA A 581 6.18 -9.92 -9.87
C ALA A 581 6.73 -8.98 -8.79
N TYR A 582 5.87 -8.51 -7.90
CA TYR A 582 6.25 -7.55 -6.86
C TYR A 582 6.97 -8.28 -5.70
N PHE A 583 8.21 -7.88 -5.43
CA PHE A 583 9.15 -8.55 -4.51
C PHE A 583 9.41 -10.03 -4.80
N GLY A 584 9.07 -10.51 -6.00
CA GLY A 584 9.16 -11.96 -6.29
C GLY A 584 8.20 -12.83 -5.48
N ARG A 585 7.25 -12.20 -4.79
CA ARG A 585 6.42 -12.83 -3.75
C ARG A 585 4.92 -12.75 -4.07
N THR A 586 4.50 -11.62 -4.65
CA THR A 586 3.15 -11.43 -5.21
C THR A 586 3.20 -11.23 -6.71
N TYR A 587 2.37 -11.99 -7.41
CA TYR A 587 2.28 -12.00 -8.87
C TYR A 587 0.92 -11.49 -9.27
N ILE A 588 0.89 -10.53 -10.18
CA ILE A 588 -0.33 -9.81 -10.55
C ILE A 588 -0.37 -9.56 -12.05
N ALA A 589 -1.56 -9.69 -12.62
CA ALA A 589 -1.84 -9.34 -14.01
C ALA A 589 -3.18 -8.59 -14.11
N TYR A 590 -3.29 -7.72 -15.12
CA TYR A 590 -4.51 -6.97 -15.43
C TYR A 590 -4.78 -7.07 -16.91
N VAL A 591 -6.05 -7.16 -17.25
CA VAL A 591 -6.59 -6.70 -18.53
C VAL A 591 -7.53 -5.54 -18.23
N VAL A 592 -7.35 -4.42 -18.90
CA VAL A 592 -8.27 -3.27 -18.79
C VAL A 592 -8.97 -3.08 -20.12
N GLU A 593 -10.25 -2.79 -20.05
CA GLU A 593 -11.06 -2.40 -21.21
C GLU A 593 -11.38 -0.92 -21.06
N VAL A 594 -11.22 -0.18 -22.15
CA VAL A 594 -11.59 1.22 -22.19
C VAL A 594 -12.47 1.50 -23.39
N ILE A 595 -13.12 2.64 -23.31
CA ILE A 595 -13.79 3.29 -24.42
C ILE A 595 -13.15 4.64 -24.66
N THR A 596 -13.11 5.06 -25.92
CA THR A 596 -12.84 6.44 -26.29
C THR A 596 -14.08 7.13 -26.79
N ASP A 597 -14.22 8.39 -26.38
CA ASP A 597 -15.23 9.28 -26.95
C ASP A 597 -14.74 9.94 -28.24
N HIS A 598 -15.60 10.76 -28.86
CA HIS A 598 -15.30 11.47 -30.10
C HIS A 598 -14.14 12.47 -29.98
N ASP A 599 -13.80 12.89 -28.75
CA ASP A 599 -12.70 13.82 -28.46
C ASP A 599 -11.40 13.09 -28.08
N ASN A 600 -11.36 11.75 -28.26
CA ASN A 600 -10.27 10.86 -27.87
C ASN A 600 -9.97 10.82 -26.36
N ASN A 601 -10.92 11.21 -25.51
CA ASN A 601 -10.78 10.99 -24.07
C ASN A 601 -10.96 9.50 -23.76
N VAL A 602 -10.09 8.97 -22.90
CA VAL A 602 -10.13 7.58 -22.47
C VAL A 602 -10.93 7.44 -21.19
N ARG A 603 -11.89 6.53 -21.19
CA ARG A 603 -12.60 6.11 -19.98
C ARG A 603 -12.43 4.62 -19.73
N VAL A 604 -12.06 4.27 -18.50
CA VAL A 604 -12.01 2.88 -18.06
C VAL A 604 -13.43 2.34 -17.92
N GLU A 605 -13.69 1.21 -18.54
CA GLU A 605 -15.00 0.55 -18.48
C GLU A 605 -14.97 -0.69 -17.60
N ARG A 606 -13.90 -1.49 -17.74
CA ARG A 606 -13.79 -2.77 -17.03
C ARG A 606 -12.34 -3.12 -16.72
N VAL A 607 -12.12 -3.77 -15.59
CA VAL A 607 -10.82 -4.24 -15.12
C VAL A 607 -10.96 -5.69 -14.70
N VAL A 608 -10.20 -6.57 -15.34
CA VAL A 608 -10.06 -7.96 -14.92
C VAL A 608 -8.66 -8.12 -14.34
N ALA A 609 -8.58 -8.42 -13.06
CA ALA A 609 -7.33 -8.54 -12.34
C ALA A 609 -7.16 -9.95 -11.78
N ALA A 610 -5.98 -10.52 -11.92
CA ALA A 610 -5.60 -11.77 -11.26
C ALA A 610 -4.44 -11.55 -10.31
N VAL A 611 -4.44 -12.27 -9.19
CA VAL A 611 -3.38 -12.21 -8.19
C VAL A 611 -3.09 -13.55 -7.55
N ASP A 612 -1.80 -13.88 -7.49
CA ASP A 612 -1.23 -14.91 -6.62
C ASP A 612 -0.34 -14.21 -5.56
N CYS A 613 -0.83 -14.12 -4.31
CA CYS A 613 -0.09 -13.58 -3.16
C CYS A 613 0.29 -14.66 -2.13
N GLY A 614 0.32 -15.93 -2.56
CA GLY A 614 0.52 -17.06 -1.66
C GLY A 614 -0.72 -17.35 -0.82
N ARG A 615 -0.51 -17.81 0.42
CA ARG A 615 -1.62 -18.15 1.33
C ARG A 615 -2.44 -16.91 1.72
N VAL A 616 -3.71 -16.90 1.31
CA VAL A 616 -4.67 -15.84 1.63
C VAL A 616 -5.23 -16.03 3.04
N ILE A 617 -5.10 -14.99 3.88
CA ILE A 617 -5.71 -14.95 5.21
C ILE A 617 -7.20 -14.61 5.13
N ASN A 618 -7.53 -13.49 4.48
CA ASN A 618 -8.89 -13.02 4.30
C ASN A 618 -9.09 -12.59 2.83
N PRO A 619 -9.86 -13.33 2.03
CA PRO A 619 -10.12 -12.98 0.63
C PRO A 619 -10.73 -11.59 0.46
N VAL A 620 -11.64 -11.18 1.36
CA VAL A 620 -12.27 -9.84 1.30
C VAL A 620 -11.22 -8.74 1.41
N GLY A 621 -10.21 -8.90 2.28
CA GLY A 621 -9.12 -7.94 2.41
C GLY A 621 -8.26 -7.86 1.15
N VAL A 622 -7.99 -8.99 0.49
CA VAL A 622 -7.24 -9.04 -0.77
C VAL A 622 -7.99 -8.34 -1.90
N GLU A 623 -9.29 -8.61 -2.03
CA GLU A 623 -10.18 -7.97 -3.01
C GLU A 623 -10.22 -6.45 -2.82
N GLN A 624 -10.49 -5.98 -1.60
CA GLN A 624 -10.53 -4.54 -1.28
C GLN A 624 -9.20 -3.83 -1.56
N GLN A 625 -8.08 -4.50 -1.29
CA GLN A 625 -6.75 -3.96 -1.58
C GLN A 625 -6.50 -3.85 -3.09
N MET A 626 -6.97 -4.80 -3.88
CA MET A 626 -6.92 -4.78 -5.35
C MET A 626 -7.76 -3.64 -5.91
N GLU A 627 -9.04 -3.59 -5.54
CA GLU A 627 -9.98 -2.56 -5.95
C GLU A 627 -9.44 -1.16 -5.64
N SER A 628 -8.99 -0.94 -4.40
CA SER A 628 -8.39 0.33 -3.97
C SER A 628 -7.20 0.71 -4.84
N GLY A 629 -6.31 -0.24 -5.13
CA GLY A 629 -5.14 0.09 -5.91
C GLY A 629 -5.41 0.22 -7.41
N ILE A 630 -6.45 -0.42 -7.96
CA ILE A 630 -6.96 -0.13 -9.31
C ILE A 630 -7.43 1.33 -9.38
N ILE A 631 -8.29 1.78 -8.47
CA ILE A 631 -8.82 3.15 -8.45
C ILE A 631 -7.71 4.20 -8.36
N TRP A 632 -6.73 3.97 -7.49
CA TRP A 632 -5.58 4.87 -7.43
C TRP A 632 -4.67 4.76 -8.66
N GLY A 633 -4.61 3.60 -9.32
CA GLY A 633 -3.93 3.44 -10.60
C GLY A 633 -4.58 4.27 -11.71
N ILE A 634 -5.92 4.31 -11.77
CA ILE A 634 -6.70 5.23 -12.63
C ILE A 634 -6.37 6.68 -12.28
N SER A 635 -6.40 7.00 -10.99
CA SER A 635 -6.19 8.37 -10.50
C SER A 635 -4.85 8.92 -10.97
N SER A 636 -3.76 8.19 -10.72
CA SER A 636 -2.46 8.68 -11.15
C SER A 636 -2.32 8.65 -12.68
N ALA A 637 -2.95 7.71 -13.40
CA ALA A 637 -2.73 7.58 -14.85
C ALA A 637 -3.45 8.66 -15.67
N LEU A 638 -4.60 9.15 -15.19
CA LEU A 638 -5.51 9.98 -15.97
C LEU A 638 -5.83 11.34 -15.34
N LYS A 639 -5.37 11.63 -14.12
CA LYS A 639 -5.80 12.81 -13.36
C LYS A 639 -4.63 13.75 -13.04
N GLY A 640 -4.43 14.11 -11.77
CA GLY A 640 -3.56 15.21 -11.36
C GLY A 640 -2.12 14.81 -11.04
N GLU A 641 -1.25 15.81 -11.16
CA GLU A 641 0.16 15.79 -10.74
C GLU A 641 0.46 16.95 -9.80
N ILE A 642 1.60 16.90 -9.12
CA ILE A 642 2.17 18.03 -8.38
C ILE A 642 3.28 18.67 -9.20
N THR A 643 3.30 19.99 -9.24
CA THR A 643 4.33 20.80 -9.91
C THR A 643 4.89 21.84 -8.95
N PHE A 644 6.10 22.32 -9.24
CA PHE A 644 6.80 23.30 -8.43
C PHE A 644 7.23 24.51 -9.26
N ARG A 645 7.03 25.70 -8.69
CA ARG A 645 7.58 26.98 -9.18
C ARG A 645 8.20 27.71 -8.01
N GLY A 646 9.44 28.18 -8.17
CA GLY A 646 10.15 28.91 -7.11
C GLY A 646 10.28 28.10 -5.80
N GLY A 647 10.37 26.78 -5.87
CA GLY A 647 10.44 25.88 -4.71
C GLY A 647 9.10 25.60 -4.02
N ALA A 648 7.99 26.19 -4.46
CA ALA A 648 6.66 26.02 -3.89
C ALA A 648 5.80 25.06 -4.73
N ALA A 649 5.12 24.12 -4.06
CA ALA A 649 4.13 23.26 -4.71
C ALA A 649 2.91 24.08 -5.17
N GLN A 650 2.47 23.88 -6.41
CA GLN A 650 1.41 24.68 -7.01
C GLN A 650 0.02 24.19 -6.58
N GLN A 651 -0.24 22.89 -6.71
CA GLN A 651 -1.53 22.30 -6.41
C GLN A 651 -1.75 22.20 -4.89
N GLY A 652 -2.97 22.52 -4.44
CA GLY A 652 -3.32 22.55 -3.01
C GLY A 652 -4.59 21.80 -2.61
N THR A 653 -5.43 21.37 -3.54
CA THR A 653 -6.73 20.76 -3.24
C THR A 653 -7.10 19.67 -4.24
N PHE A 654 -8.23 19.01 -4.03
CA PHE A 654 -8.78 18.09 -5.04
C PHE A 654 -9.40 18.78 -6.26
N ALA A 655 -9.43 20.12 -6.29
CA ALA A 655 -9.89 20.88 -7.45
C ALA A 655 -8.80 21.02 -8.52
N ASP A 656 -7.55 21.18 -8.08
CA ASP A 656 -6.35 21.39 -8.90
C ASP A 656 -5.40 20.19 -8.90
N PHE A 657 -5.50 19.27 -7.93
CA PHE A 657 -4.96 17.91 -8.00
C PHE A 657 -6.12 16.91 -8.11
N ALA A 658 -6.52 16.60 -9.34
CA ALA A 658 -7.63 15.69 -9.57
C ALA A 658 -7.29 14.23 -9.16
N VAL A 659 -8.25 13.55 -8.56
CA VAL A 659 -8.22 12.10 -8.27
C VAL A 659 -9.45 11.44 -8.89
N ALA A 660 -9.43 10.13 -9.08
CA ALA A 660 -10.60 9.40 -9.58
C ALA A 660 -11.79 9.60 -8.63
N ARG A 661 -12.96 9.88 -9.22
CA ARG A 661 -14.25 10.02 -8.55
C ARG A 661 -15.10 8.77 -8.80
N MET A 662 -16.25 8.66 -8.14
CA MET A 662 -17.16 7.50 -8.33
C MET A 662 -17.52 7.26 -9.80
N ARG A 663 -17.67 8.32 -10.60
CA ARG A 663 -17.93 8.22 -12.05
C ARG A 663 -16.78 7.63 -12.87
N ASP A 664 -15.57 7.65 -12.31
CA ASP A 664 -14.37 7.09 -12.94
C ASP A 664 -14.17 5.62 -12.52
N THR A 665 -15.02 5.07 -11.64
CA THR A 665 -14.94 3.67 -11.18
C THR A 665 -15.47 2.73 -12.27
N PRO A 666 -14.65 1.81 -12.80
CA PRO A 666 -15.06 0.81 -13.77
C PRO A 666 -15.71 -0.40 -13.09
N ALA A 667 -16.24 -1.32 -13.89
CA ALA A 667 -16.49 -2.68 -13.40
C ALA A 667 -15.16 -3.34 -13.04
N ILE A 668 -15.02 -3.86 -11.81
CA ILE A 668 -13.78 -4.49 -11.33
C ILE A 668 -14.05 -5.95 -10.98
N GLU A 669 -13.24 -6.84 -11.55
CA GLU A 669 -13.21 -8.26 -11.23
C GLU A 669 -11.83 -8.62 -10.68
N VAL A 670 -11.81 -9.24 -9.49
CA VAL A 670 -10.58 -9.71 -8.84
C VAL A 670 -10.63 -11.22 -8.73
N HIS A 671 -9.64 -11.88 -9.34
CA HIS A 671 -9.46 -13.33 -9.31
C HIS A 671 -8.24 -13.68 -8.48
N ILE A 672 -8.48 -14.26 -7.30
CA ILE A 672 -7.44 -14.80 -6.44
C ILE A 672 -7.04 -16.17 -6.98
N VAL A 673 -5.78 -16.30 -7.41
CA VAL A 673 -5.20 -17.55 -7.89
C VAL A 673 -4.64 -18.31 -6.69
N GLY A 674 -5.17 -19.50 -6.44
CA GLY A 674 -4.75 -20.35 -5.33
C GLY A 674 -3.27 -20.73 -5.43
N SER A 675 -2.58 -20.73 -4.30
CA SER A 675 -1.16 -21.06 -4.22
C SER A 675 -0.82 -21.62 -2.83
N ASP A 676 -0.10 -22.75 -2.82
CA ASP A 676 0.46 -23.35 -1.60
C ASP A 676 1.84 -22.79 -1.25
N ALA A 677 2.33 -21.80 -2.01
CA ALA A 677 3.53 -21.07 -1.66
C ALA A 677 3.38 -20.51 -0.22
N PRO A 678 4.42 -20.64 0.62
CA PRO A 678 4.38 -20.09 1.98
C PRO A 678 3.98 -18.61 1.93
N LEU A 679 3.30 -18.16 2.99
CA LEU A 679 2.82 -16.79 3.12
C LEU A 679 4.01 -15.83 3.04
N VAL A 680 4.21 -15.20 1.89
CA VAL A 680 5.18 -14.13 1.78
C VAL A 680 4.65 -13.07 0.80
N LEU A 681 4.42 -11.88 1.36
CA LEU A 681 4.37 -10.52 0.80
C LEU A 681 3.75 -10.28 -0.59
N ALA A 682 2.79 -9.37 -0.64
CA ALA A 682 2.96 -7.99 -1.13
C ALA A 682 1.68 -7.40 -1.77
N TRP A 683 1.63 -6.08 -1.91
CA TRP A 683 0.46 -5.32 -2.36
C TRP A 683 -0.08 -5.82 -3.70
N VAL A 684 -1.20 -6.50 -3.56
CA VAL A 684 -2.11 -6.99 -4.59
C VAL A 684 -2.77 -5.72 -5.17
N SER A 685 -2.20 -5.02 -6.17
CA SER A 685 -2.98 -4.03 -6.96
C SER A 685 -2.45 -3.33 -8.25
N ARG A 686 -1.18 -3.34 -8.70
CA ARG A 686 -0.80 -2.40 -9.80
C ARG A 686 0.26 -2.87 -10.80
N PRO A 687 -0.12 -3.69 -11.77
CA PRO A 687 0.10 -3.30 -13.17
C PRO A 687 -0.93 -2.33 -13.77
N PHE A 688 -2.03 -2.03 -13.07
CA PHE A 688 -3.18 -1.29 -13.62
C PHE A 688 -2.88 0.09 -14.25
N HIS A 689 -1.86 0.83 -13.80
CA HIS A 689 -1.51 2.16 -14.31
C HIS A 689 -1.04 2.15 -15.79
N GLN A 690 -0.60 0.98 -16.27
CA GLN A 690 0.10 0.79 -17.55
C GLN A 690 -0.79 0.91 -18.78
N LEU A 691 -2.08 0.62 -18.63
CA LEU A 691 -2.93 0.48 -19.80
C LEU A 691 -3.61 1.78 -20.25
N LEU A 692 -3.91 2.69 -19.31
CA LEU A 692 -4.77 3.83 -19.61
C LEU A 692 -4.10 4.92 -20.45
N LEU A 693 -2.77 5.07 -20.32
CA LEU A 693 -1.99 6.01 -21.12
C LEU A 693 -1.84 5.54 -22.58
N ARG A 694 -1.89 4.23 -22.82
CA ARG A 694 -1.80 3.64 -24.18
C ARG A 694 -3.04 3.92 -25.02
N LEU A 695 -4.22 3.85 -24.43
CA LEU A 695 -5.46 4.01 -25.19
C LEU A 695 -5.66 5.44 -25.66
N ARG A 696 -5.06 6.41 -24.95
CA ARG A 696 -4.96 7.80 -25.40
C ARG A 696 -4.09 7.89 -26.66
N MET A 697 -2.96 7.17 -26.68
CA MET A 697 -2.03 7.15 -27.82
C MET A 697 -2.53 6.34 -29.03
N GLN A 698 -3.30 5.26 -28.82
CA GLN A 698 -3.86 4.45 -29.92
C GLN A 698 -5.07 5.12 -30.58
N CYS A 699 -5.90 5.85 -29.82
CA CYS A 699 -7.05 6.57 -30.41
C CYS A 699 -6.62 7.85 -31.13
N LEU A 700 -5.54 8.49 -30.70
CA LEU A 700 -4.91 9.60 -31.43
C LEU A 700 -4.19 9.17 -32.74
N ARG A 701 -4.08 7.86 -33.01
CA ARG A 701 -3.36 7.30 -34.19
C ARG A 701 -4.26 6.63 -35.23
N GLN A 702 -5.58 6.84 -35.22
CA GLN A 702 -6.39 6.37 -36.35
C GLN A 702 -6.23 7.28 -37.57
N PRO A 703 -5.77 6.77 -38.73
CA PRO A 703 -5.84 7.51 -39.97
C PRO A 703 -7.30 7.54 -40.46
N VAL A 704 -7.83 8.74 -40.65
CA VAL A 704 -9.03 8.95 -41.46
C VAL A 704 -8.65 8.66 -42.91
N CYS A 705 -8.95 7.45 -43.37
CA CYS A 705 -9.42 7.10 -44.72
C CYS A 705 -9.09 5.63 -45.01
N GLY A 706 -10.08 4.76 -44.83
CA GLY A 706 -10.08 3.41 -45.36
C GLY A 706 -11.04 3.34 -46.54
N SER A 707 -10.55 3.54 -47.76
CA SER A 707 -11.21 3.01 -48.96
C SER A 707 -10.19 2.81 -50.08
N ALA A 708 -10.13 1.58 -50.58
CA ALA A 708 -9.45 1.23 -51.81
C ALA A 708 -10.23 1.80 -53.01
N ASP A 709 -10.02 3.09 -53.32
CA ASP A 709 -10.21 3.72 -54.65
C ASP A 709 -10.27 5.26 -54.54
N CYS A 710 -9.12 5.92 -54.36
CA CYS A 710 -9.03 7.35 -54.63
C CYS A 710 -7.84 7.64 -55.56
N ARG A 711 -8.13 7.83 -56.84
CA ARG A 711 -7.20 8.31 -57.88
C ARG A 711 -7.62 9.69 -58.35
N PHE A 712 -6.88 10.73 -57.97
CA PHE A 712 -6.70 11.99 -58.70
C PHE A 712 -5.50 12.69 -58.04
N GLY A 713 -4.42 13.10 -58.68
CA GLY A 713 -3.98 13.02 -60.06
C GLY A 713 -2.50 13.46 -60.07
N ARG A 714 -1.70 12.83 -60.93
CA ARG A 714 -0.33 13.24 -61.21
C ARG A 714 -0.33 14.69 -61.72
N ASN A 715 0.62 15.50 -61.26
CA ASN A 715 1.29 16.41 -62.17
C ASN A 715 2.78 16.47 -61.87
N THR A 716 3.54 16.15 -62.91
CA THR A 716 5.00 16.09 -62.95
C THR A 716 5.55 17.44 -63.41
N SER A 717 6.55 17.98 -62.72
CA SER A 717 7.62 18.75 -63.38
C SER A 717 8.96 18.46 -62.71
N LYS A 718 9.90 18.01 -63.54
CA LYS A 718 11.24 17.47 -63.25
C LYS A 718 12.25 18.54 -62.85
N GLY A 719 13.27 18.16 -62.08
CA GLY A 719 14.62 18.76 -62.18
C GLY A 719 15.54 18.60 -60.96
N ALA A 720 16.55 17.72 -61.09
CA ALA A 720 17.84 17.60 -60.35
C ALA A 720 18.01 16.43 -59.33
N PRO A 721 19.09 15.61 -59.43
CA PRO A 721 19.31 14.38 -58.64
C PRO A 721 20.43 14.57 -57.57
N PRO A 722 20.96 13.53 -56.88
CA PRO A 722 20.71 13.28 -55.46
C PRO A 722 21.97 13.40 -54.57
N ASN A 723 21.83 13.80 -53.30
CA ASN A 723 22.48 13.13 -52.16
C ASN A 723 22.09 13.72 -50.80
N GLU A 724 21.81 12.80 -49.88
CA GLU A 724 21.91 12.88 -48.41
C GLU A 724 21.05 13.90 -47.64
N SER A 725 19.84 13.45 -47.24
CA SER A 725 19.41 13.39 -45.83
C SER A 725 17.92 13.00 -45.75
N ALA A 726 17.60 11.94 -45.01
CA ALA A 726 16.28 11.67 -44.44
C ALA A 726 16.41 10.49 -43.48
N GLY A 727 15.94 10.51 -42.24
CA GLY A 727 15.15 11.52 -41.55
C GLY A 727 14.74 10.88 -40.22
N SER A 728 15.18 11.47 -39.12
CA SER A 728 14.76 11.14 -37.76
C SER A 728 13.24 11.31 -37.64
N TYR A 729 12.51 10.23 -37.35
CA TYR A 729 11.09 10.32 -37.01
C TYR A 729 10.92 10.89 -35.60
N GLN A 730 10.94 12.22 -35.49
CA GLN A 730 10.48 12.96 -34.33
C GLN A 730 8.95 12.97 -34.32
N PHE A 731 8.31 12.19 -33.45
CA PHE A 731 6.88 12.33 -33.17
C PHE A 731 6.58 12.10 -31.68
N VAL A 732 6.95 13.08 -30.84
CA VAL A 732 6.21 13.51 -29.63
C VAL A 732 6.55 14.99 -29.37
N ARG A 733 6.00 15.90 -30.19
CA ARG A 733 5.94 17.34 -29.89
C ARG A 733 4.69 17.91 -30.56
N ARG A 734 3.55 17.77 -29.91
CA ARG A 734 2.35 18.60 -30.09
C ARG A 734 1.33 18.18 -29.06
N ASP A 735 1.37 18.86 -27.91
CA ASP A 735 0.21 19.13 -27.04
C ASP A 735 0.55 20.17 -25.93
N TRP A 736 1.47 21.10 -26.22
CA TRP A 736 1.87 22.17 -25.30
C TRP A 736 2.00 23.54 -26.00
N GLN A 737 1.20 23.80 -27.04
CA GLN A 737 1.20 25.10 -27.75
C GLN A 737 -0.20 25.65 -28.08
N VAL A 738 -1.24 25.25 -27.35
CA VAL A 738 -2.57 25.92 -27.43
C VAL A 738 -2.96 26.59 -26.11
N ALA A 739 -2.17 26.46 -25.04
CA ALA A 739 -2.40 27.17 -23.78
C ALA A 739 -1.64 28.52 -23.64
N ASP A 740 -0.68 28.80 -24.53
CA ASP A 740 0.15 30.04 -24.48
C ASP A 740 -0.29 31.12 -25.48
N ALA A 741 -1.36 30.87 -26.25
CA ALA A 741 -1.94 31.87 -27.18
C ALA A 741 -3.02 32.75 -26.52
N PHE A 742 -3.33 32.57 -25.24
CA PHE A 742 -4.35 33.35 -24.52
C PHE A 742 -3.89 34.03 -23.22
N ALA A 743 -2.60 33.99 -22.89
CA ALA A 743 -2.08 34.65 -21.70
C ALA A 743 -0.65 35.20 -21.91
N GLY A 744 -0.50 36.37 -22.55
CA GLY A 744 0.83 36.97 -22.64
C GLY A 744 1.01 38.24 -23.47
N GLY A 745 0.40 39.36 -23.06
CA GLY A 745 1.08 40.66 -23.07
C GLY A 745 1.02 41.51 -24.34
N VAL A 746 0.15 42.54 -24.32
CA VAL A 746 0.41 43.80 -25.03
C VAL A 746 0.86 44.82 -23.98
N LYS A 747 2.17 45.10 -23.94
CA LYS A 747 2.74 46.30 -23.30
C LYS A 747 3.04 47.33 -24.38
N ASN A 748 2.70 48.57 -24.06
CA ASN A 748 2.84 49.78 -24.85
C ASN A 748 4.23 49.97 -25.49
N GLY A 749 4.22 50.34 -26.77
CA GLY A 749 5.35 50.92 -27.50
C GLY A 749 4.79 51.84 -28.60
N VAL A 750 5.08 53.13 -28.47
CA VAL A 750 4.55 54.25 -29.28
C VAL A 750 5.12 54.23 -30.71
N CYS A 751 4.25 54.41 -31.72
CA CYS A 751 4.57 55.21 -32.90
C CYS A 751 3.29 55.64 -33.65
N ASN A 752 3.15 56.96 -33.81
CA ASN A 752 2.03 57.66 -34.44
C ASN A 752 1.90 57.35 -35.94
N ARG A 753 0.66 57.24 -36.44
CA ARG A 753 0.17 58.04 -37.59
C ARG A 753 -1.35 57.89 -37.80
N SER A 754 -2.05 59.00 -37.54
CA SER A 754 -3.27 59.51 -38.21
C SER A 754 -4.53 58.64 -38.28
N GLY A 755 -5.59 59.07 -37.58
CA GLY A 755 -6.98 58.87 -38.01
C GLY A 755 -8.02 58.84 -36.88
N ARG A 756 -8.74 59.96 -36.69
CA ARG A 756 -9.94 60.13 -35.80
C ARG A 756 -11.06 59.15 -36.26
N ALA A 757 -12.08 58.71 -35.50
CA ALA A 757 -12.94 59.42 -34.55
C ALA A 757 -13.88 58.49 -33.72
N ARG A 758 -14.26 58.98 -32.53
CA ARG A 758 -15.50 58.93 -31.72
C ARG A 758 -16.57 57.83 -31.84
N ASP A 759 -16.88 57.27 -30.66
CA ASP A 759 -18.16 57.06 -29.95
C ASP A 759 -19.49 56.68 -30.65
N SER A 760 -20.17 55.78 -29.93
CA SER A 760 -21.62 55.57 -29.77
C SER A 760 -22.39 54.73 -30.81
N ASP A 761 -22.96 53.64 -30.27
CA ASP A 761 -24.25 53.01 -30.59
C ASP A 761 -24.61 52.71 -32.04
N LEU A 762 -24.48 51.43 -32.42
CA LEU A 762 -25.44 50.76 -33.29
C LEU A 762 -25.68 49.33 -32.79
N ALA A 763 -26.71 49.20 -31.94
CA ALA A 763 -27.41 47.95 -31.72
C ALA A 763 -28.27 47.59 -32.95
N ASN A 764 -28.45 46.27 -33.14
CA ASN A 764 -29.52 45.59 -33.87
C ASN A 764 -29.42 45.39 -35.39
N ALA A 765 -28.90 44.21 -35.78
CA ALA A 765 -29.57 43.15 -36.58
C ALA A 765 -28.56 41.97 -36.71
N ALA A 766 -28.86 40.68 -36.57
CA ALA A 766 -30.10 39.94 -36.63
C ALA A 766 -30.04 38.68 -35.74
N ARG A 767 -31.22 38.29 -35.22
CA ARG A 767 -31.51 37.04 -34.51
C ARG A 767 -31.74 35.90 -35.52
N ALA A 768 -31.27 34.68 -35.20
CA ALA A 768 -32.00 33.43 -35.41
C ALA A 768 -31.35 32.26 -34.62
N GLU A 769 -32.10 31.80 -33.61
CA GLU A 769 -32.22 30.45 -33.02
C GLU A 769 -30.98 29.56 -32.76
N VAL A 770 -30.65 29.35 -31.47
CA VAL A 770 -30.77 28.03 -30.77
C VAL A 770 -31.04 28.29 -29.28
N GLY A 771 -32.04 27.62 -28.73
CA GLY A 771 -32.59 27.80 -27.39
C GLY A 771 -31.66 27.44 -26.21
N HIS A 772 -31.89 28.15 -25.10
CA HIS A 772 -31.14 28.16 -23.85
C HIS A 772 -31.45 26.98 -22.90
N MET A 773 -30.44 26.59 -22.12
CA MET A 773 -30.58 26.50 -20.66
C MET A 773 -29.31 27.07 -19.99
N ARG A 774 -29.44 28.24 -19.36
CA ARG A 774 -28.41 28.92 -18.55
C ARG A 774 -28.74 28.71 -17.07
N ILE A 775 -27.77 28.26 -16.28
CA ILE A 775 -27.77 28.42 -14.82
C ILE A 775 -26.98 29.70 -14.52
N ARG A 776 -27.64 30.68 -13.88
CA ARG A 776 -27.00 31.88 -13.33
C ARG A 776 -26.42 31.55 -11.95
N PHE A 777 -25.17 31.95 -11.73
CA PHE A 777 -24.62 32.19 -10.40
C PHE A 777 -25.04 33.61 -9.97
N VAL A 778 -25.50 33.75 -8.73
CA VAL A 778 -25.73 35.04 -8.07
C VAL A 778 -24.94 34.98 -6.76
N ASP A 779 -23.98 35.90 -6.63
CA ASP A 779 -23.27 36.22 -5.39
C ASP A 779 -23.99 37.35 -4.63
N GLU A 780 -23.80 37.34 -3.30
CA GLU A 780 -24.13 38.34 -2.25
C GLU A 780 -25.61 38.54 -1.82
N VAL A 781 -25.88 38.47 -0.51
CA VAL A 781 -26.18 39.60 0.42
C VAL A 781 -26.41 39.13 1.88
N ASP A 782 -26.01 40.02 2.79
CA ASP A 782 -25.99 40.15 4.26
C ASP A 782 -27.17 39.73 5.17
N ILE A 783 -26.77 39.29 6.38
CA ILE A 783 -27.09 39.69 7.77
C ILE A 783 -28.53 40.15 8.20
N GLU A 784 -28.96 39.54 9.33
CA GLU A 784 -29.82 40.04 10.45
C GLU A 784 -31.36 39.81 10.55
N ARG A 785 -31.72 39.26 11.73
CA ARG A 785 -32.87 39.52 12.64
C ARG A 785 -34.11 38.61 12.70
N ARG A 786 -34.26 38.06 13.92
CA ARG A 786 -35.48 37.78 14.76
C ARG A 786 -36.42 36.70 14.20
N TRP A 787 -36.77 35.64 14.95
CA TRP A 787 -37.69 35.63 16.10
C TRP A 787 -37.32 34.59 17.18
N ARG A 788 -37.60 34.93 18.45
CA ARG A 788 -37.64 34.03 19.62
C ARG A 788 -39.06 33.44 19.75
N VAL A 789 -39.19 32.15 20.04
CA VAL A 789 -40.21 31.61 20.97
C VAL A 789 -39.61 30.41 21.72
N ARG A 790 -39.70 30.46 23.05
CA ARG A 790 -39.43 29.39 24.03
C ARG A 790 -40.75 28.66 24.29
N VAL A 791 -40.73 27.34 24.44
CA VAL A 791 -41.73 26.59 25.21
C VAL A 791 -41.01 25.44 25.94
N ASP A 792 -41.16 25.41 27.26
CA ASP A 792 -40.75 24.35 28.19
C ASP A 792 -41.71 23.14 28.14
N GLY A 793 -41.22 21.93 28.46
CA GLY A 793 -42.06 20.80 28.86
C GLY A 793 -41.53 19.40 28.50
N ASP A 794 -41.16 18.62 29.52
CA ASP A 794 -40.69 17.22 29.47
C ASP A 794 -41.64 16.23 28.79
N VAL A 795 -41.14 15.31 27.94
CA VAL A 795 -41.67 13.92 27.78
C VAL A 795 -40.57 12.92 27.33
N ILE A 796 -40.17 12.05 28.27
CA ILE A 796 -39.99 10.57 28.23
C ILE A 796 -39.56 9.88 26.92
N PHE A 797 -38.39 9.21 26.97
CA PHE A 797 -37.95 8.14 26.04
C PHE A 797 -38.72 6.82 26.23
N ARG A 798 -39.19 6.16 25.15
CA ARG A 798 -39.24 4.68 25.05
C ARG A 798 -39.44 4.08 23.63
N LYS A 799 -38.79 2.92 23.45
CA LYS A 799 -38.72 1.92 22.36
C LYS A 799 -40.05 1.45 21.74
N ILE A 800 -39.97 0.93 20.50
CA ILE A 800 -40.79 -0.20 20.03
C ILE A 800 -39.86 -1.34 19.58
N GLY A 801 -40.08 -2.54 20.14
CA GLY A 801 -39.65 -3.83 19.62
C GLY A 801 -40.89 -4.74 19.53
N ILE A 802 -40.85 -5.76 18.69
CA ILE A 802 -41.90 -6.78 18.56
C ILE A 802 -41.29 -8.15 18.87
N HIS A 803 -41.92 -8.89 19.78
CA HIS A 803 -41.78 -10.34 20.02
C HIS A 803 -43.18 -10.96 19.91
N ASP A 804 -43.27 -12.25 19.61
CA ASP A 804 -44.48 -13.07 19.90
C ASP A 804 -44.09 -14.29 20.78
N PRO A 805 -44.87 -14.68 21.81
CA PRO A 805 -44.47 -15.56 22.89
C PRO A 805 -45.14 -16.94 22.82
N ALA A 806 -44.47 -17.94 22.25
CA ALA A 806 -44.81 -19.34 22.53
C ALA A 806 -43.62 -20.26 22.23
N ARG A 807 -42.89 -20.66 23.28
CA ARG A 807 -41.85 -21.70 23.21
C ARG A 807 -42.48 -23.05 22.77
N ARG A 808 -42.18 -23.57 21.57
CA ARG A 808 -42.08 -25.02 21.24
C ARG A 808 -41.54 -25.28 19.81
N LEU A 809 -40.79 -26.39 19.66
CA LEU A 809 -40.16 -26.90 18.41
C LEU A 809 -41.20 -27.43 17.38
N ILE A 810 -40.84 -27.47 16.07
CA ILE A 810 -40.71 -28.67 15.20
C ILE A 810 -40.75 -28.35 13.66
N ARG A 811 -39.73 -28.87 12.94
CA ARG A 811 -39.58 -29.45 11.56
C ARG A 811 -40.09 -28.78 10.25
N ASN A 812 -39.15 -28.75 9.29
CA ASN A 812 -39.20 -28.91 7.81
C ASN A 812 -40.52 -29.35 7.12
N ARG A 813 -40.93 -28.65 6.04
CA ARG A 813 -40.95 -29.11 4.62
C ARG A 813 -41.58 -28.07 3.65
N PRO A 814 -41.29 -28.13 2.32
CA PRO A 814 -41.61 -27.10 1.29
C PRO A 814 -42.77 -27.50 0.34
N PHE A 815 -43.30 -26.60 -0.51
CA PHE A 815 -43.64 -26.86 -1.94
C PHE A 815 -44.41 -25.74 -2.75
N LYS A 816 -44.01 -25.62 -4.03
CA LYS A 816 -44.78 -25.56 -5.33
C LYS A 816 -45.25 -24.24 -6.00
N GLU A 817 -44.98 -24.22 -7.31
CA GLU A 817 -45.30 -23.24 -8.38
C GLU A 817 -46.64 -23.50 -9.15
N ARG A 818 -46.98 -22.49 -9.99
CA ARG A 818 -47.85 -22.39 -11.20
C ARG A 818 -49.19 -21.68 -10.97
N GLY A 819 -49.68 -20.75 -11.80
CA GLY A 819 -49.19 -20.16 -13.07
C GLY A 819 -50.25 -19.24 -13.72
N ALA A 820 -49.83 -18.55 -14.80
CA ALA A 820 -50.57 -18.03 -15.97
C ALA A 820 -51.72 -17.01 -15.83
N ASN A 821 -51.51 -15.77 -16.33
CA ASN A 821 -52.17 -15.21 -17.54
C ASN A 821 -51.73 -13.75 -17.78
N GLY A 822 -51.25 -13.46 -18.99
CA GLY A 822 -50.71 -12.16 -19.37
C GLY A 822 -51.72 -11.19 -20.00
N LYS A 823 -51.44 -9.88 -19.84
CA LYS A 823 -51.44 -8.79 -20.85
C LYS A 823 -51.00 -7.47 -20.19
N ASN A 824 -50.37 -6.60 -20.99
CA ASN A 824 -49.38 -5.57 -20.60
C ASN A 824 -49.89 -4.19 -20.12
N GLN A 825 -48.94 -3.46 -19.51
CA GLN A 825 -48.77 -1.99 -19.32
C GLN A 825 -49.34 -1.42 -18.00
N THR A 826 -48.66 -0.60 -17.19
CA THR A 826 -47.64 0.45 -17.42
C THR A 826 -46.66 0.60 -16.23
N ALA A 827 -45.54 1.29 -16.47
CA ALA A 827 -44.49 1.56 -15.50
C ALA A 827 -44.89 2.63 -14.48
N HIS A 828 -45.43 2.21 -13.33
CA HIS A 828 -45.27 2.86 -12.04
C HIS A 828 -45.91 1.96 -10.97
N ASP A 829 -45.12 1.05 -10.38
CA ASP A 829 -45.29 0.51 -9.02
C ASP A 829 -44.28 -0.61 -8.76
N LEU A 830 -43.86 -0.71 -7.49
CA LEU A 830 -43.04 -1.76 -6.85
C LEU A 830 -41.52 -1.55 -6.81
N ALA A 831 -41.14 -0.67 -5.91
CA ALA A 831 -40.10 -0.97 -4.92
C ALA A 831 -40.50 -2.22 -4.08
N ALA A 832 -39.47 -2.91 -3.56
CA ALA A 832 -39.49 -4.01 -2.59
C ALA A 832 -39.61 -5.44 -3.17
N GLY A 833 -38.61 -6.28 -2.83
CA GLY A 833 -38.74 -7.74 -2.90
C GLY A 833 -37.49 -8.49 -3.31
N GLN A 834 -36.78 -9.03 -2.32
CA GLN A 834 -35.79 -10.10 -2.44
C GLN A 834 -36.38 -11.35 -3.14
N PHE A 835 -35.55 -12.19 -3.76
CA PHE A 835 -35.44 -13.62 -3.37
C PHE A 835 -34.19 -14.31 -3.98
N TRP A 836 -33.59 -15.17 -3.17
CA TRP A 836 -32.64 -16.23 -3.51
C TRP A 836 -33.36 -17.44 -4.14
N ILE A 837 -32.63 -18.34 -4.83
CA ILE A 837 -32.52 -19.80 -4.51
C ILE A 837 -31.41 -20.50 -5.31
N ASN A 838 -30.68 -21.33 -4.56
CA ASN A 838 -29.76 -22.45 -4.83
C ASN A 838 -30.02 -23.35 -6.07
N HIS A 839 -28.95 -23.96 -6.60
CA HIS A 839 -28.81 -25.43 -6.70
C HIS A 839 -27.38 -25.87 -7.08
N SER A 840 -26.79 -26.75 -6.26
CA SER A 840 -25.69 -27.67 -6.65
C SER A 840 -26.20 -28.80 -7.54
N PRO A 841 -25.32 -29.50 -8.26
CA PRO A 841 -25.06 -30.89 -7.86
C PRO A 841 -23.59 -31.35 -7.93
N ARG A 842 -23.39 -32.47 -7.23
CA ARG A 842 -22.20 -33.29 -7.01
C ARG A 842 -21.53 -33.79 -8.29
N ILE A 843 -20.21 -33.98 -8.23
CA ILE A 843 -19.54 -35.08 -8.93
C ILE A 843 -18.88 -35.97 -7.88
N VAL A 844 -19.30 -37.23 -7.88
CA VAL A 844 -18.68 -38.37 -7.21
C VAL A 844 -17.74 -39.00 -8.23
N ASN A 845 -16.51 -39.32 -7.85
CA ASN A 845 -15.81 -40.43 -8.48
C ASN A 845 -15.08 -41.25 -7.42
N ALA A 846 -15.22 -42.56 -7.55
CA ALA A 846 -14.87 -43.57 -6.56
C ALA A 846 -13.74 -44.48 -7.06
N GLY A 847 -12.92 -44.98 -6.12
CA GLY A 847 -11.98 -46.12 -6.28
C GLY A 847 -10.57 -45.72 -6.77
N ARG A 848 -9.44 -46.23 -6.26
CA ARG A 848 -9.12 -47.37 -5.37
C ARG A 848 -7.83 -47.10 -4.59
N ALA A 849 -7.63 -47.92 -3.55
CA ALA A 849 -6.58 -47.88 -2.53
C ALA A 849 -5.19 -48.34 -2.97
N PHE A 850 -4.16 -47.89 -2.23
CA PHE A 850 -2.96 -48.67 -1.91
C PHE A 850 -2.59 -48.41 -0.43
N HIS A 851 -2.53 -49.49 0.36
CA HIS A 851 -1.93 -49.59 1.71
C HIS A 851 -0.57 -50.34 1.56
N PRO A 852 0.26 -50.56 2.60
CA PRO A 852 1.63 -50.05 2.75
C PRO A 852 2.66 -51.20 2.92
N ASP A 853 3.84 -50.84 3.44
CA ASP A 853 4.96 -51.66 3.94
C ASP A 853 6.07 -52.03 2.95
N LEU A 854 7.28 -51.55 3.25
CA LEU A 854 8.34 -52.42 3.80
C LEU A 854 9.54 -51.58 4.29
N SER A 855 9.85 -51.79 5.55
CA SER A 855 11.09 -51.43 6.24
C SER A 855 12.31 -52.08 5.61
N GLU A 856 13.46 -51.41 5.61
CA GLU A 856 14.73 -52.11 5.79
C GLU A 856 15.80 -51.21 6.43
N LYS A 857 16.49 -51.81 7.42
CA LYS A 857 17.56 -51.25 8.24
C LYS A 857 18.87 -51.22 7.45
N ILE A 858 19.69 -50.20 7.66
CA ILE A 858 21.13 -50.28 7.39
C ILE A 858 21.87 -49.67 8.59
N ASP A 859 22.60 -50.53 9.31
CA ASP A 859 23.62 -50.17 10.30
C ASP A 859 24.88 -49.72 9.57
N VAL A 860 25.50 -48.62 10.03
CA VAL A 860 26.81 -48.17 9.55
C VAL A 860 27.76 -48.08 10.74
N HIS A 861 28.74 -48.98 10.75
CA HIS A 861 29.92 -48.94 11.62
C HIS A 861 30.94 -47.92 11.09
N PHE A 862 31.58 -47.18 11.99
CA PHE A 862 32.79 -46.39 11.69
C PHE A 862 34.03 -47.22 12.09
N ASP A 863 34.96 -47.34 11.16
CA ASP A 863 36.24 -48.05 11.32
C ASP A 863 37.30 -47.09 11.92
N GLU A 864 37.97 -47.52 13.00
CA GLU A 864 38.79 -46.69 13.91
C GLU A 864 40.22 -46.39 13.41
N HIS A 865 40.55 -46.66 12.15
CA HIS A 865 41.95 -46.59 11.68
C HIS A 865 42.26 -45.51 10.64
N ARG A 866 41.88 -44.25 10.89
CA ARG A 866 42.59 -43.08 10.33
C ARG A 866 42.59 -41.89 11.29
N ALA A 867 43.77 -41.36 11.62
CA ALA A 867 43.92 -40.15 12.42
C ALA A 867 43.31 -38.93 11.70
N VAL A 868 42.20 -38.43 12.24
CA VAL A 868 41.53 -37.20 11.81
C VAL A 868 41.82 -36.13 12.86
N GLY A 869 42.51 -35.05 12.47
CA GLY A 869 42.91 -33.96 13.37
C GLY A 869 41.73 -33.21 14.00
N GLU A 870 41.99 -32.59 15.16
CA GLU A 870 41.02 -31.87 16.03
C GLU A 870 40.08 -30.93 15.25
N GLU A 871 40.60 -30.20 14.25
CA GLU A 871 39.80 -29.27 13.44
C GLU A 871 38.69 -29.95 12.64
N ARG A 872 38.92 -31.17 12.15
CA ARG A 872 37.91 -31.93 11.41
C ARG A 872 36.88 -32.59 12.33
N LYS A 873 37.25 -32.90 13.58
CA LYS A 873 36.30 -33.34 14.62
C LYS A 873 35.38 -32.20 15.04
N LEU A 874 35.93 -30.98 15.20
CA LEU A 874 35.15 -29.77 15.49
C LEU A 874 34.20 -29.43 14.35
N PHE A 875 34.66 -29.57 13.09
CA PHE A 875 33.83 -29.32 11.91
C PHE A 875 32.69 -30.34 11.76
N ALA A 876 32.94 -31.62 12.07
CA ALA A 876 31.91 -32.66 12.10
C ALA A 876 30.88 -32.42 13.23
N LEU A 877 31.32 -31.96 14.41
CA LEU A 877 30.46 -31.57 15.53
C LEU A 877 29.56 -30.37 15.16
N ILE A 878 30.10 -29.38 14.45
CA ILE A 878 29.34 -28.21 13.97
C ILE A 878 28.31 -28.65 12.93
N LEU A 879 28.65 -29.53 11.98
CA LEU A 879 27.70 -30.03 10.98
C LEU A 879 26.60 -30.92 11.58
N VAL A 880 26.93 -31.74 12.59
CA VAL A 880 25.96 -32.54 13.33
C VAL A 880 25.04 -31.63 14.17
N TRP A 881 25.59 -30.60 14.81
CA TRP A 881 24.80 -29.59 15.53
C TRP A 881 23.87 -28.82 14.58
N PHE A 882 24.38 -28.38 13.43
CA PHE A 882 23.60 -27.67 12.40
C PHE A 882 22.52 -28.58 11.78
N GLY A 883 22.84 -29.84 11.48
CA GLY A 883 21.85 -30.82 11.00
C GLY A 883 20.74 -31.08 12.01
N ARG A 884 21.07 -31.09 13.30
CA ARG A 884 20.12 -31.33 14.40
C ARG A 884 19.23 -30.12 14.69
N GLU A 885 19.76 -28.90 14.60
CA GLU A 885 19.00 -27.64 14.77
C GLU A 885 18.06 -27.34 13.60
N PHE A 886 18.41 -27.79 12.39
CA PHE A 886 17.64 -27.49 11.17
C PHE A 886 16.90 -28.70 10.57
N GLY A 887 16.94 -29.87 11.23
CA GLY A 887 16.21 -31.07 10.81
C GLY A 887 16.69 -31.67 9.50
N LEU A 888 17.98 -31.50 9.17
CA LEU A 888 18.60 -32.00 7.93
C LEU A 888 19.25 -33.36 8.18
N ASP A 889 18.78 -34.39 7.48
CA ASP A 889 19.36 -35.74 7.50
C ASP A 889 20.44 -35.83 6.42
N TRP A 890 21.71 -35.78 6.83
CA TRP A 890 22.86 -35.78 5.92
C TRP A 890 23.32 -37.19 5.48
N ARG A 891 22.47 -38.22 5.63
CA ARG A 891 22.76 -39.57 5.14
C ARG A 891 22.84 -39.59 3.60
N GLY A 892 24.06 -39.72 3.06
CA GLY A 892 24.31 -40.14 1.67
C GLY A 892 24.97 -39.15 0.72
N GLN A 893 25.38 -37.95 1.15
CA GLN A 893 26.05 -36.98 0.25
C GLN A 893 27.55 -36.86 0.57
N THR A 894 28.35 -37.80 0.08
CA THR A 894 29.82 -37.81 0.27
C THR A 894 30.63 -37.52 -1.00
N ARG A 895 30.05 -36.99 -2.06
CA ARG A 895 30.85 -36.56 -3.23
C ARG A 895 30.42 -35.18 -3.70
N GLU A 896 31.39 -34.26 -3.64
CA GLU A 896 31.40 -32.86 -4.11
C GLU A 896 31.07 -31.78 -3.06
N PHE A 897 31.99 -31.56 -2.12
CA PHE A 897 32.10 -30.29 -1.39
C PHE A 897 33.00 -29.31 -2.17
N LEU A 898 32.41 -28.43 -2.97
CA LEU A 898 33.10 -27.33 -3.70
C LEU A 898 32.78 -25.92 -3.16
N PHE A 899 32.26 -25.80 -1.93
CA PHE A 899 31.86 -24.53 -1.32
C PHE A 899 32.44 -24.34 0.10
N VAL A 900 33.76 -24.38 0.27
CA VAL A 900 34.38 -24.24 1.61
C VAL A 900 35.12 -22.91 1.81
N ARG A 901 35.40 -22.14 0.75
CA ARG A 901 36.09 -20.85 0.90
C ARG A 901 35.19 -19.69 1.36
N PRO A 902 33.93 -19.53 0.89
CA PRO A 902 33.10 -18.38 1.29
C PRO A 902 32.57 -18.46 2.74
N MET A 903 32.44 -19.65 3.32
CA MET A 903 31.94 -19.83 4.68
C MET A 903 33.01 -19.57 5.75
N ALA A 904 34.28 -19.79 5.43
CA ALA A 904 35.40 -19.51 6.34
C ALA A 904 35.62 -18.00 6.54
N GLU A 905 35.39 -17.19 5.50
CA GLU A 905 35.48 -15.73 5.57
C GLU A 905 34.33 -15.12 6.40
N LEU A 906 33.16 -15.77 6.41
CA LEU A 906 32.00 -15.34 7.20
C LEU A 906 32.19 -15.58 8.71
N LEU A 907 32.92 -16.64 9.08
CA LEU A 907 33.16 -17.01 10.49
C LEU A 907 34.28 -16.20 11.15
N GLN A 908 35.22 -15.63 10.39
CA GLN A 908 36.22 -14.68 10.93
C GLN A 908 35.61 -13.34 11.38
N HIS A 909 34.45 -12.96 10.85
CA HIS A 909 33.78 -11.70 11.23
C HIS A 909 32.99 -11.78 12.55
N PHE A 910 32.78 -12.98 13.11
CA PHE A 910 31.96 -13.17 14.32
C PHE A 910 32.77 -13.43 15.60
N LEU A 911 34.10 -13.47 15.53
CA LEU A 911 34.98 -13.79 16.67
C LEU A 911 35.95 -12.67 17.07
N PHE A 912 35.60 -11.40 16.79
CA PHE A 912 36.23 -10.23 17.43
C PHE A 912 35.20 -9.20 17.90
#